data_AF-A0AAF0CQI9-F1
#
_entry.id   AF-A0AAF0CQI9-F1
#
_cell.length_a   1.000
_cell.length_b   1.000
_cell.length_c   1.000
_cell.angle_alpha   90.00
_cell.angle_beta   90.00
_cell.angle_gamma   90.00
#
_symmetry.space_group_name_H-M   'P 1'
#
loop_
_entity.id
_entity.type
_entity.pdbx_description
1 polymer ?
#
loop_
_entity_poly.entity_id
_entity_poly.type
_entity_poly.pdbx_seq_one_letter_code
_entity_poly.pdbx_strand_id
1 'polypeptide(L)'
;MNGIDFIQDLAIVALAAGVSGAICRRLGLSVIVGYLLAGVIIGPYTPPFAYVEDVSRIQTLSHVGLVFLMFSIGLGLSLSRFKRMGLPVLLATALGAMLVLHLTRAAGGLVGWTGSQVFFIAAMLTVSSSAVIAKVISGLKLNHDRAGQIALTVTVLEDVVAVVMLALLGAEVAASADVAGPGVLQLLGGLMIFVVLLVSAGLFLVPKLLEKLQATVDEELLTILVAGLLFLMAIISVRAGYSLALGAFLLGAMVADMPQKSAVDKAFAGMRDLFSSVFFVSIGMMIEVRLVAEVWPMILGLGVFTLIVRSLSLTVALSVFGTPSAAARRAGLLLTPIGEFSFVIAQLGISAGVLDARFYPIAVGVSLFTVLVSPWLNRHADPLIAWSFRLEPRWLRRALDSYHAWIAAQTRRPIGGVWWRLSRKRLLQIGGEMLIVTGLLSFSPSLLNSLLQSPLGSAATPLVLESVFWIGLSLICLVLLVAIWRNIAALAMISAETLSTAGNAPPNRSTHVLTRTLGGLIFVTWLLEVAPTGLLPRWAWITLAVAMLLAAFVFARRLVFWHSQWQESLEGVLADDAPAQAIAPAAPRWWESGETWNLELRECTLPEQSSSAGRSVRELAVRTRFGCAIAEINRGGFIIAPPSPDERLYPGDRLLLVGASSALNQAQTALSDAVQARQDQFSEARLEVIRTPTALIDQSLAEIGENYATHVIIVGLERDGQRHLNPGPTERLRADDHLLLLASPDQLRHFQHAHSAVRPPEN
;
A
#
# COMPACT_ATOMS: atom_id res chain seq x y z
N MET A 1 -13.72 -34.88 27.56
CA MET A 1 -12.24 -34.99 27.64
C MET A 1 -11.56 -34.33 26.44
N ASN A 2 -12.14 -34.40 25.22
CA ASN A 2 -11.63 -33.77 23.99
C ASN A 2 -11.21 -32.28 24.10
N GLY A 3 -11.87 -31.48 24.96
CA GLY A 3 -11.51 -30.06 25.14
C GLY A 3 -10.23 -29.83 25.94
N ILE A 4 -9.91 -30.71 26.90
CA ILE A 4 -8.67 -30.63 27.69
C ILE A 4 -7.49 -31.04 26.80
N ASP A 5 -7.66 -32.13 26.04
CA ASP A 5 -6.66 -32.62 25.10
C ASP A 5 -6.34 -31.56 24.04
N PHE A 6 -7.35 -30.83 23.56
CA PHE A 6 -7.16 -29.70 22.63
C PHE A 6 -6.31 -28.56 23.23
N ILE A 7 -6.57 -28.17 24.48
CA ILE A 7 -5.80 -27.11 25.16
C ILE A 7 -4.37 -27.59 25.41
N GLN A 8 -4.19 -28.86 25.77
CA GLN A 8 -2.88 -29.47 25.94
C GLN A 8 -2.08 -29.47 24.64
N ASP A 9 -2.68 -29.91 23.52
CA ASP A 9 -2.06 -29.90 22.20
C ASP A 9 -1.61 -28.48 21.82
N LEU A 10 -2.47 -27.48 22.05
CA LEU A 10 -2.15 -26.08 21.79
C LEU A 10 -1.02 -25.55 22.68
N ALA A 11 -1.00 -25.93 23.96
CA ALA A 11 0.07 -25.54 24.88
C ALA A 11 1.42 -26.12 24.44
N ILE A 12 1.45 -27.40 24.05
CA ILE A 12 2.65 -28.07 23.54
C ILE A 12 3.14 -27.40 22.27
N VAL A 13 2.23 -27.14 21.31
CA VAL A 13 2.52 -26.42 20.06
C VAL A 13 3.15 -25.06 20.34
N ALA A 14 2.53 -24.24 21.21
CA ALA A 14 3.00 -22.89 21.50
C ALA A 14 4.36 -22.89 22.21
N LEU A 15 4.57 -23.79 23.18
CA LEU A 15 5.85 -23.92 23.88
C LEU A 15 6.96 -24.41 22.95
N ALA A 16 6.70 -25.44 22.16
CA ALA A 16 7.66 -25.98 21.19
C ALA A 16 8.04 -24.94 20.13
N ALA A 17 7.05 -24.19 19.62
CA ALA A 17 7.25 -23.08 18.70
C ALA A 17 8.11 -21.96 19.33
N GLY A 18 7.82 -21.57 20.57
CA GLY A 18 8.55 -20.54 21.29
C GLY A 18 10.02 -20.90 21.52
N VAL A 19 10.29 -22.13 21.98
CA VAL A 19 11.64 -22.65 22.21
C VAL A 19 12.41 -22.77 20.89
N SER A 20 11.83 -23.46 19.90
CA SER A 20 12.48 -23.70 18.61
C SER A 20 12.71 -22.40 17.84
N GLY A 21 11.74 -21.47 17.90
CA GLY A 21 11.85 -20.12 17.34
C GLY A 21 12.96 -19.29 18.00
N ALA A 22 13.09 -19.36 19.33
CA ALA A 22 14.16 -18.68 20.06
C ALA A 22 15.55 -19.23 19.70
N ILE A 23 15.68 -20.56 19.57
CA ILE A 23 16.91 -21.22 19.13
C ILE A 23 17.26 -20.78 17.70
N CYS A 24 16.31 -20.84 16.76
CA CYS A 24 16.53 -20.42 15.38
C CYS A 24 16.93 -18.94 15.28
N ARG A 25 16.30 -18.07 16.08
CA ARG A 25 16.64 -16.65 16.15
C ARG A 25 18.09 -16.46 16.62
N ARG A 26 18.54 -17.20 17.64
CA ARG A 26 19.95 -17.17 18.11
C ARG A 26 20.94 -17.65 17.04
N LEU A 27 20.54 -18.62 16.22
CA LEU A 27 21.34 -19.12 15.09
C LEU A 27 21.32 -18.21 13.86
N GLY A 28 20.61 -17.08 13.91
CA GLY A 28 20.49 -16.18 12.77
C GLY A 28 19.53 -16.67 11.68
N LEU A 29 18.73 -17.70 11.93
CA LEU A 29 17.67 -18.18 11.03
C LEU A 29 16.37 -17.37 11.20
N SER A 30 15.36 -17.62 10.36
CA SER A 30 14.02 -17.06 10.53
C SER A 30 13.25 -17.81 11.63
N VAL A 31 12.32 -17.14 12.29
CA VAL A 31 11.52 -17.77 13.36
C VAL A 31 10.57 -18.82 12.78
N ILE A 32 10.08 -18.62 11.56
CA ILE A 32 9.22 -19.56 10.81
C ILE A 32 9.89 -20.93 10.65
N VAL A 33 11.20 -20.97 10.34
CA VAL A 33 11.96 -22.24 10.28
C VAL A 33 11.93 -22.95 11.64
N GLY A 34 12.00 -22.19 12.74
CA GLY A 34 11.85 -22.74 14.09
C GLY A 34 10.45 -23.32 14.35
N TYR A 35 9.39 -22.70 13.86
CA TYR A 35 8.03 -23.22 13.97
C TYR A 35 7.84 -24.53 13.18
N LEU A 36 8.39 -24.60 11.96
CA LEU A 36 8.38 -25.83 11.17
C LEU A 36 9.12 -26.96 11.88
N LEU A 37 10.33 -26.69 12.40
CA LEU A 37 11.11 -27.66 13.15
C LEU A 37 10.40 -28.12 14.43
N ALA A 38 9.74 -27.20 15.14
CA ALA A 38 8.91 -27.55 16.29
C ALA A 38 7.84 -28.58 15.89
N GLY A 39 7.14 -28.35 14.78
CA GLY A 39 6.16 -29.30 14.24
C GLY A 39 6.75 -30.65 13.86
N VAL A 40 7.92 -30.68 13.23
CA VAL A 40 8.62 -31.94 12.90
C VAL A 40 8.95 -32.71 14.18
N ILE A 41 9.40 -32.03 15.23
CA ILE A 41 9.80 -32.65 16.49
C ILE A 41 8.60 -33.19 17.26
N ILE A 42 7.53 -32.40 17.42
CA ILE A 42 6.35 -32.78 18.22
C ILE A 42 5.33 -33.62 17.44
N GLY A 43 5.47 -33.68 16.12
CA GLY A 43 4.56 -34.35 15.21
C GLY A 43 4.59 -35.88 15.35
N PRO A 44 3.57 -36.56 14.79
CA PRO A 44 3.37 -38.00 14.98
C PRO A 44 4.49 -38.86 14.38
N TYR A 45 5.29 -38.31 13.46
CA TYR A 45 6.31 -39.05 12.71
C TYR A 45 7.70 -39.10 13.37
N THR A 46 7.88 -38.51 14.56
CA THR A 46 9.19 -38.43 15.25
C THR A 46 9.15 -39.00 16.69
N PRO A 47 8.93 -40.32 16.88
CA PRO A 47 8.99 -40.94 18.20
C PRO A 47 10.42 -40.87 18.79
N PRO A 48 10.61 -40.62 20.11
CA PRO A 48 9.62 -40.61 21.21
C PRO A 48 8.93 -39.25 21.48
N PHE A 49 9.16 -38.23 20.65
CA PHE A 49 8.67 -36.86 20.89
C PHE A 49 7.31 -36.56 20.25
N ALA A 50 6.58 -37.59 19.81
CA ALA A 50 5.23 -37.48 19.23
C ALA A 50 4.19 -37.14 20.31
N TYR A 51 4.23 -35.90 20.81
CA TYR A 51 3.33 -35.42 21.87
C TYR A 51 1.94 -35.04 21.36
N VAL A 52 1.77 -34.85 20.05
CA VAL A 52 0.47 -34.61 19.41
C VAL A 52 0.13 -35.77 18.50
N GLU A 53 -0.89 -36.55 18.90
CA GLU A 53 -1.34 -37.72 18.14
C GLU A 53 -2.44 -37.39 17.12
N ASP A 54 -3.30 -36.40 17.39
CA ASP A 54 -4.43 -36.03 16.55
C ASP A 54 -4.17 -34.75 15.74
N VAL A 55 -3.58 -34.93 14.57
CA VAL A 55 -3.24 -33.84 13.63
C VAL A 55 -4.48 -33.07 13.16
N SER A 56 -5.67 -33.70 13.14
CA SER A 56 -6.90 -33.07 12.62
C SER A 56 -7.37 -31.88 13.48
N ARG A 57 -7.13 -31.93 14.79
CA ARG A 57 -7.48 -30.84 15.74
C ARG A 57 -6.66 -29.60 15.47
N ILE A 58 -5.36 -29.77 15.25
CA ILE A 58 -4.45 -28.65 14.96
C ILE A 58 -4.63 -28.16 13.52
N GLN A 59 -4.98 -29.03 12.56
CA GLN A 59 -5.31 -28.61 11.19
C GLN A 59 -6.45 -27.58 11.15
N THR A 60 -7.51 -27.79 11.93
CA THR A 60 -8.62 -26.83 12.01
C THR A 60 -8.14 -25.46 12.52
N LEU A 61 -7.28 -25.45 13.55
CA LEU A 61 -6.70 -24.22 14.09
C LEU A 61 -5.71 -23.57 13.12
N SER A 62 -5.03 -24.37 12.29
CA SER A 62 -4.12 -23.89 11.26
C SER A 62 -4.86 -23.13 10.15
N HIS A 63 -6.10 -23.49 9.82
CA HIS A 63 -6.92 -22.69 8.89
C HIS A 63 -7.23 -21.30 9.45
N VAL A 64 -7.48 -21.19 10.77
CA VAL A 64 -7.64 -19.89 11.44
C VAL A 64 -6.32 -19.10 11.39
N GLY A 65 -5.17 -19.77 11.60
CA GLY A 65 -3.87 -19.13 11.44
C GLY A 65 -3.55 -18.67 10.03
N LEU A 66 -3.94 -19.44 9.02
CA LEU A 66 -3.86 -19.02 7.63
C LEU A 66 -4.68 -17.74 7.40
N VAL A 67 -5.89 -17.64 7.96
CA VAL A 67 -6.71 -16.41 7.85
C VAL A 67 -5.99 -15.20 8.41
N PHE A 68 -5.49 -15.26 9.63
CA PHE A 68 -4.80 -14.13 10.26
C PHE A 68 -3.48 -13.79 9.57
N LEU A 69 -2.74 -14.79 9.08
CA LEU A 69 -1.52 -14.59 8.31
C LEU A 69 -1.83 -13.86 6.99
N MET A 70 -2.81 -14.36 6.23
CA MET A 70 -3.21 -13.75 4.95
C MET A 70 -3.76 -12.35 5.13
N PHE A 71 -4.53 -12.12 6.20
CA PHE A 71 -5.01 -10.80 6.58
C PHE A 71 -3.86 -9.84 6.88
N SER A 72 -2.86 -10.25 7.66
CA SER A 72 -1.71 -9.40 7.95
C SER A 72 -0.90 -9.07 6.71
N ILE A 73 -0.79 -10.00 5.76
CA ILE A 73 -0.12 -9.74 4.48
C ILE A 73 -0.92 -8.73 3.67
N GLY A 74 -2.25 -8.88 3.63
CA GLY A 74 -3.16 -7.89 3.07
C GLY A 74 -2.98 -6.50 3.70
N LEU A 75 -2.88 -6.40 5.04
CA LEU A 75 -2.63 -5.12 5.74
C LEU A 75 -1.31 -4.45 5.32
N GLY A 76 -0.30 -5.27 4.99
CA GLY A 76 0.99 -4.81 4.46
C GLY A 76 0.88 -4.19 3.06
N LEU A 77 -0.13 -4.57 2.27
CA LEU A 77 -0.39 -4.13 0.91
C LEU A 77 -1.44 -3.02 0.90
N SER A 78 -1.00 -1.76 0.81
CA SER A 78 -1.94 -0.67 0.53
C SER A 78 -2.17 -0.58 -0.98
N LEU A 79 -3.42 -0.48 -1.44
CA LEU A 79 -3.73 -0.31 -2.87
C LEU A 79 -3.11 0.98 -3.40
N SER A 80 -2.94 1.99 -2.52
CA SER A 80 -2.21 3.21 -2.81
C SER A 80 -0.73 2.95 -3.17
N ARG A 81 -0.03 2.11 -2.40
CA ARG A 81 1.38 1.76 -2.63
C ARG A 81 1.54 0.90 -3.87
N PHE A 82 0.60 0.01 -4.16
CA PHE A 82 0.62 -0.80 -5.39
C PHE A 82 0.72 0.09 -6.65
N LYS A 83 -0.01 1.22 -6.69
CA LYS A 83 0.11 2.21 -7.78
C LYS A 83 1.48 2.88 -7.87
N ARG A 84 2.18 3.03 -6.73
CA ARG A 84 3.51 3.66 -6.66
C ARG A 84 4.66 2.70 -7.03
N MET A 85 4.46 1.39 -6.95
CA MET A 85 5.49 0.37 -7.25
C MET A 85 5.95 0.35 -8.72
N GLY A 86 5.20 1.00 -9.62
CA GLY A 86 5.55 1.17 -11.02
C GLY A 86 5.11 -0.02 -11.88
N LEU A 87 4.36 0.27 -12.94
CA LEU A 87 3.90 -0.73 -13.91
C LEU A 87 5.05 -1.62 -14.48
N PRO A 88 6.27 -1.11 -14.74
CA PRO A 88 7.36 -1.95 -15.23
C PRO A 88 7.74 -3.10 -14.28
N VAL A 89 7.75 -2.86 -12.96
CA VAL A 89 8.09 -3.89 -11.98
C VAL A 89 6.97 -4.92 -11.87
N LEU A 90 5.71 -4.49 -11.90
CA LEU A 90 4.55 -5.38 -11.94
C LEU A 90 4.59 -6.32 -13.14
N LEU A 91 4.82 -5.78 -14.34
CA LEU A 91 4.94 -6.57 -15.56
C LEU A 91 6.17 -7.49 -15.53
N ALA A 92 7.27 -7.05 -14.93
CA ALA A 92 8.44 -7.90 -14.71
C ALA A 92 8.13 -9.07 -13.76
N THR A 93 7.44 -8.85 -12.65
CA THR A 93 7.04 -9.94 -11.74
C THR A 93 6.12 -10.94 -12.44
N ALA A 94 5.13 -10.45 -13.20
CA ALA A 94 4.22 -11.31 -13.96
C ALA A 94 4.95 -12.13 -15.05
N LEU A 95 5.85 -11.49 -15.81
CA LEU A 95 6.68 -12.18 -16.81
C LEU A 95 7.62 -13.18 -16.14
N GLY A 96 8.20 -12.83 -14.97
CA GLY A 96 9.02 -13.74 -14.17
C GLY A 96 8.26 -15.00 -13.76
N ALA A 97 7.03 -14.84 -13.26
CA ALA A 97 6.13 -15.96 -12.94
C ALA A 97 5.81 -16.82 -14.17
N MET A 98 5.51 -16.20 -15.32
CA MET A 98 5.28 -16.93 -16.58
C MET A 98 6.52 -17.71 -17.03
N LEU A 99 7.72 -17.12 -16.93
CA LEU A 99 8.97 -17.80 -17.28
C LEU A 99 9.23 -18.99 -16.36
N VAL A 100 9.03 -18.84 -15.05
CA VAL A 100 9.11 -19.96 -14.08
C VAL A 100 8.14 -21.06 -14.46
N LEU A 101 6.89 -20.73 -14.82
CA LEU A 101 5.90 -21.70 -15.27
C LEU A 101 6.34 -22.45 -16.54
N HIS A 102 6.78 -21.74 -17.58
CA HIS A 102 7.20 -22.39 -18.83
C HIS A 102 8.45 -23.25 -18.67
N LEU A 103 9.43 -22.80 -17.88
CA LEU A 103 10.63 -23.58 -17.60
C LEU A 103 10.32 -24.80 -16.73
N THR A 104 9.42 -24.66 -15.76
CA THR A 104 8.93 -25.78 -14.94
C THR A 104 8.13 -26.77 -15.80
N ARG A 105 7.36 -26.30 -16.78
CA ARG A 105 6.66 -27.16 -17.75
C ARG A 105 7.60 -27.94 -18.64
N ALA A 106 8.67 -27.30 -19.13
CA ALA A 106 9.69 -27.98 -19.92
C ALA A 106 10.40 -29.05 -19.10
N ALA A 107 10.78 -28.75 -17.85
CA ALA A 107 11.40 -29.71 -16.94
C ALA A 107 10.43 -30.84 -16.53
N GLY A 108 9.18 -30.50 -16.22
CA GLY A 108 8.14 -31.46 -15.85
C GLY A 108 7.80 -32.44 -16.97
N GLY A 109 7.86 -32.01 -18.23
CA GLY A 109 7.72 -32.89 -19.39
C GLY A 109 8.82 -33.96 -19.48
N LEU A 110 10.03 -33.68 -18.99
CA LEU A 110 11.13 -34.66 -18.93
C LEU A 110 10.95 -35.68 -17.79
N VAL A 111 10.31 -35.25 -16.70
CA VAL A 111 10.05 -36.08 -15.50
C VAL A 111 8.73 -36.85 -15.61
N GLY A 112 7.85 -36.48 -16.55
CA GLY A 112 6.55 -37.09 -16.75
C GLY A 112 5.44 -36.53 -15.85
N TRP A 113 5.59 -35.31 -15.35
CA TRP A 113 4.55 -34.64 -14.55
C TRP A 113 3.35 -34.22 -15.41
N THR A 114 2.15 -34.35 -14.83
CA THR A 114 0.92 -33.90 -15.49
C THR A 114 0.86 -32.37 -15.58
N GLY A 115 0.00 -31.84 -16.46
CA GLY A 115 -0.17 -30.38 -16.63
C GLY A 115 -0.53 -29.66 -15.33
N SER A 116 -1.45 -30.23 -14.54
CA SER A 116 -1.86 -29.67 -13.25
C SER A 116 -0.74 -29.79 -12.21
N GLN A 117 -0.01 -30.92 -12.14
CA GLN A 117 1.17 -31.05 -11.27
C GLN A 117 2.22 -29.97 -11.57
N VAL A 118 2.54 -29.76 -12.86
CA VAL A 118 3.44 -28.70 -13.30
C VAL A 118 2.97 -27.32 -12.86
N PHE A 119 1.67 -27.04 -12.96
CA PHE A 119 1.12 -25.73 -12.59
C PHE A 119 1.22 -25.50 -11.08
N PHE A 120 0.89 -26.49 -10.25
CA PHE A 120 1.09 -26.43 -8.80
C PHE A 120 2.57 -26.26 -8.44
N ILE A 121 3.49 -27.01 -9.06
CA ILE A 121 4.93 -26.91 -8.79
C ILE A 121 5.46 -25.56 -9.22
N ALA A 122 5.10 -25.07 -10.40
CA ALA A 122 5.47 -23.74 -10.85
C ALA A 122 4.99 -22.64 -9.90
N ALA A 123 3.75 -22.75 -9.40
CA ALA A 123 3.20 -21.83 -8.42
C ALA A 123 4.01 -21.86 -7.11
N MET A 124 4.35 -23.05 -6.60
CA MET A 124 5.23 -23.22 -5.44
C MET A 124 6.60 -22.57 -5.66
N LEU A 125 7.19 -22.70 -6.85
CA LEU A 125 8.51 -22.16 -7.16
C LEU A 125 8.49 -20.66 -7.47
N THR A 126 7.32 -20.05 -7.68
CA THR A 126 7.18 -18.63 -8.08
C THR A 126 7.23 -17.67 -6.88
N VAL A 127 6.89 -18.11 -5.68
CA VAL A 127 6.74 -17.21 -4.52
C VAL A 127 8.00 -17.15 -3.66
N SER A 128 8.57 -15.95 -3.47
CA SER A 128 9.73 -15.76 -2.60
C SER A 128 9.38 -15.62 -1.12
N SER A 129 10.37 -15.82 -0.25
CA SER A 129 10.30 -15.46 1.17
C SER A 129 10.70 -14.00 1.42
N SER A 130 9.74 -13.10 1.63
CA SER A 130 9.99 -11.68 1.94
C SER A 130 10.84 -11.49 3.21
N ALA A 131 10.55 -12.23 4.28
CA ALA A 131 11.28 -12.13 5.56
C ALA A 131 12.75 -12.55 5.44
N VAL A 132 13.06 -13.63 4.72
CA VAL A 132 14.44 -14.10 4.52
C VAL A 132 15.20 -13.12 3.64
N ILE A 133 14.57 -12.64 2.56
CA ILE A 133 15.18 -11.69 1.64
C ILE A 133 15.50 -10.37 2.35
N ALA A 134 14.57 -9.83 3.14
CA ALA A 134 14.81 -8.62 3.93
C ALA A 134 16.02 -8.78 4.88
N LYS A 135 16.16 -9.95 5.51
CA LYS A 135 17.31 -10.26 6.38
C LYS A 135 18.62 -10.36 5.61
N VAL A 136 18.61 -10.97 4.41
CA VAL A 136 19.80 -11.06 3.53
C VAL A 136 20.21 -9.66 3.06
N ILE A 137 19.27 -8.84 2.61
CA ILE A 137 19.51 -7.45 2.18
C ILE A 137 20.10 -6.63 3.33
N SER A 138 19.50 -6.71 4.52
CA SER A 138 19.98 -5.99 5.70
C SER A 138 21.38 -6.47 6.13
N GLY A 139 21.61 -7.78 6.16
CA GLY A 139 22.91 -8.37 6.50
C GLY A 139 24.03 -8.03 5.51
N LEU A 140 23.68 -7.76 4.25
CA LEU A 140 24.61 -7.31 3.21
C LEU A 140 24.66 -5.78 3.04
N LYS A 141 23.95 -5.02 3.88
CA LYS A 141 23.82 -3.54 3.80
C LYS A 141 23.27 -3.04 2.46
N LEU A 142 22.44 -3.83 1.79
CA LEU A 142 21.82 -3.50 0.51
C LEU A 142 20.47 -2.77 0.67
N ASN A 143 20.11 -2.32 1.88
CA ASN A 143 18.82 -1.66 2.15
C ASN A 143 18.61 -0.40 1.28
N HIS A 144 19.68 0.33 0.97
CA HIS A 144 19.61 1.54 0.14
C HIS A 144 20.05 1.27 -1.31
N ASP A 145 20.42 0.03 -1.63
CA ASP A 145 20.82 -0.34 -2.98
C ASP A 145 19.59 -0.51 -3.87
N ARG A 146 19.71 -0.10 -5.14
CA ARG A 146 18.60 -0.19 -6.11
C ARG A 146 18.13 -1.63 -6.30
N ALA A 147 19.04 -2.61 -6.33
CA ALA A 147 18.66 -4.02 -6.50
C ALA A 147 17.95 -4.56 -5.25
N GLY A 148 18.36 -4.12 -4.06
CA GLY A 148 17.69 -4.45 -2.80
C GLY A 148 16.26 -3.92 -2.74
N GLN A 149 16.06 -2.65 -3.10
CA GLN A 149 14.72 -2.03 -3.15
C GLN A 149 13.80 -2.67 -4.20
N ILE A 150 14.35 -3.01 -5.38
CA ILE A 150 13.61 -3.77 -6.40
C ILE A 150 13.23 -5.14 -5.86
N ALA A 151 14.15 -5.87 -5.23
CA ALA A 151 13.86 -7.19 -4.67
C ALA A 151 12.73 -7.12 -3.62
N LEU A 152 12.78 -6.18 -2.67
CA LEU A 152 11.70 -5.99 -1.68
C LEU A 152 10.35 -5.65 -2.35
N THR A 153 10.38 -4.84 -3.41
CA THR A 153 9.16 -4.52 -4.16
C THR A 153 8.60 -5.75 -4.87
N VAL A 154 9.47 -6.55 -5.50
CA VAL A 154 9.08 -7.79 -6.18
C VAL A 154 8.52 -8.80 -5.19
N THR A 155 9.09 -8.96 -3.99
CA THR A 155 8.54 -9.90 -2.99
C THR A 155 7.10 -9.56 -2.60
N VAL A 156 6.80 -8.27 -2.45
CA VAL A 156 5.44 -7.81 -2.11
C VAL A 156 4.47 -8.08 -3.26
N LEU A 157 4.92 -7.91 -4.51
CA LEU A 157 4.13 -8.26 -5.70
C LEU A 157 3.96 -9.78 -5.87
N GLU A 158 4.97 -10.57 -5.54
CA GLU A 158 4.89 -12.03 -5.57
C GLU A 158 3.90 -12.56 -4.53
N ASP A 159 3.76 -11.94 -3.36
CA ASP A 159 2.74 -12.31 -2.38
C ASP A 159 1.32 -12.10 -2.95
N VAL A 160 1.09 -11.01 -3.70
CA VAL A 160 -0.17 -10.80 -4.43
C VAL A 160 -0.37 -11.90 -5.49
N VAL A 161 0.67 -12.19 -6.28
CA VAL A 161 0.65 -13.26 -7.29
C VAL A 161 0.37 -14.61 -6.63
N ALA A 162 0.92 -14.90 -5.47
CA ALA A 162 0.72 -16.13 -4.72
C ALA A 162 -0.75 -16.33 -4.36
N VAL A 163 -1.40 -15.28 -3.85
CA VAL A 163 -2.83 -15.30 -3.51
C VAL A 163 -3.70 -15.50 -4.76
N VAL A 164 -3.37 -14.82 -5.86
CA VAL A 164 -4.05 -15.00 -7.15
C VAL A 164 -3.87 -16.43 -7.66
N MET A 165 -2.65 -16.97 -7.62
CA MET A 165 -2.36 -18.35 -8.04
C MET A 165 -3.09 -19.37 -7.15
N LEU A 166 -3.16 -19.15 -5.84
CA LEU A 166 -3.91 -20.03 -4.94
C LEU A 166 -5.40 -20.04 -5.26
N ALA A 167 -5.96 -18.89 -5.64
CA ALA A 167 -7.35 -18.79 -6.08
C ALA A 167 -7.57 -19.49 -7.43
N LEU A 168 -6.66 -19.32 -8.40
CA LEU A 168 -6.71 -20.01 -9.70
C LEU A 168 -6.58 -21.52 -9.57
N LEU A 169 -5.63 -21.99 -8.75
CA LEU A 169 -5.43 -23.42 -8.47
C LEU A 169 -6.65 -24.03 -7.76
N GLY A 170 -7.22 -23.33 -6.79
CA GLY A 170 -8.46 -23.76 -6.13
C GLY A 170 -9.63 -23.84 -7.11
N ALA A 171 -9.75 -22.87 -8.01
CA ALA A 171 -10.81 -22.86 -9.02
C ALA A 171 -10.62 -23.95 -10.09
N GLU A 172 -9.38 -24.26 -10.50
CA GLU A 172 -9.07 -25.39 -11.40
C GLU A 172 -9.49 -26.72 -10.76
N VAL A 173 -9.18 -26.91 -9.48
CA VAL A 173 -9.59 -28.10 -8.72
C VAL A 173 -11.12 -28.21 -8.66
N ALA A 174 -11.83 -27.11 -8.36
CA ALA A 174 -13.28 -27.10 -8.32
C ALA A 174 -13.91 -27.37 -9.70
N ALA A 175 -13.29 -26.87 -10.77
CA ALA A 175 -13.72 -27.06 -12.16
C ALA A 175 -13.48 -28.47 -12.70
N SER A 176 -12.44 -29.16 -12.23
CA SER A 176 -12.07 -30.51 -12.69
C SER A 176 -13.10 -31.61 -12.37
N ALA A 177 -14.15 -31.28 -11.59
CA ALA A 177 -15.31 -32.14 -11.38
C ALA A 177 -16.24 -32.23 -12.61
N ASP A 178 -16.11 -31.33 -13.61
CA ASP A 178 -16.89 -31.33 -14.86
C ASP A 178 -16.00 -31.59 -16.09
N VAL A 179 -16.48 -32.42 -17.02
CA VAL A 179 -15.73 -32.94 -18.20
C VAL A 179 -15.37 -31.85 -19.23
N ALA A 180 -15.98 -30.67 -19.13
CA ALA A 180 -15.68 -29.50 -19.96
C ALA A 180 -15.39 -28.30 -19.06
N GLY A 181 -14.30 -28.36 -18.29
CA GLY A 181 -13.89 -27.28 -17.39
C GLY A 181 -13.68 -25.94 -18.15
N PRO A 182 -14.05 -24.80 -17.53
CA PRO A 182 -13.83 -23.48 -18.10
C PRO A 182 -12.35 -23.24 -18.45
N GLY A 183 -12.09 -22.60 -19.59
CA GLY A 183 -10.72 -22.24 -19.98
C GLY A 183 -10.07 -21.30 -18.98
N VAL A 184 -8.72 -21.27 -18.95
CA VAL A 184 -7.92 -20.42 -18.02
C VAL A 184 -8.35 -18.95 -18.06
N LEU A 185 -8.74 -18.43 -19.24
CA LEU A 185 -9.23 -17.06 -19.39
C LEU A 185 -10.56 -16.82 -18.64
N GLN A 186 -11.44 -17.81 -18.57
CA GLN A 186 -12.71 -17.72 -17.86
C GLN A 186 -12.51 -17.83 -16.34
N LEU A 187 -11.58 -18.68 -15.88
CA LEU A 187 -11.17 -18.73 -14.46
C LEU A 187 -10.55 -17.40 -14.01
N LEU A 188 -9.63 -16.85 -14.82
CA LEU A 188 -8.99 -15.56 -14.53
C LEU A 188 -10.00 -14.41 -14.60
N GLY A 189 -10.91 -14.42 -15.57
CA GLY A 189 -12.01 -13.48 -15.68
C GLY A 189 -12.91 -13.52 -14.45
N GLY A 190 -13.37 -14.71 -14.06
CA GLY A 190 -14.22 -14.92 -12.87
C GLY A 190 -13.54 -14.45 -11.59
N LEU A 191 -12.24 -14.73 -11.43
CA LEU A 191 -11.46 -14.28 -10.28
C LEU A 191 -11.32 -12.76 -10.26
N MET A 192 -10.97 -12.14 -11.38
CA MET A 192 -10.85 -10.68 -11.49
C MET A 192 -12.17 -9.99 -11.18
N ILE A 193 -13.26 -10.53 -11.72
CA ILE A 193 -14.61 -10.06 -11.46
C ILE A 193 -14.96 -10.18 -9.96
N PHE A 194 -14.66 -11.32 -9.34
CA PHE A 194 -14.88 -11.55 -7.91
C PHE A 194 -14.08 -10.57 -7.04
N VAL A 195 -12.78 -10.43 -7.32
CA VAL A 195 -11.89 -9.51 -6.59
C VAL A 195 -12.39 -8.07 -6.72
N VAL A 196 -12.72 -7.61 -7.93
CA VAL A 196 -13.21 -6.24 -8.14
C VAL A 196 -14.54 -6.01 -7.43
N LEU A 197 -15.47 -6.96 -7.50
CA LEU A 197 -16.75 -6.86 -6.80
C LEU A 197 -16.54 -6.79 -5.28
N LEU A 198 -15.74 -7.71 -4.73
CA LEU A 198 -15.52 -7.82 -3.29
C LEU A 198 -14.77 -6.59 -2.75
N VAL A 199 -13.73 -6.13 -3.45
CA VAL A 199 -12.97 -4.93 -3.08
C VAL A 199 -13.83 -3.68 -3.18
N SER A 200 -14.63 -3.54 -4.23
CA SER A 200 -15.52 -2.38 -4.39
C SER A 200 -16.61 -2.36 -3.32
N ALA A 201 -17.22 -3.53 -3.03
CA ALA A 201 -18.21 -3.66 -1.97
C ALA A 201 -17.59 -3.40 -0.58
N GLY A 202 -16.40 -3.94 -0.32
CA GLY A 202 -15.73 -3.78 0.96
C GLY A 202 -15.18 -2.37 1.20
N LEU A 203 -14.56 -1.73 0.20
CA LEU A 203 -14.15 -0.33 0.29
C LEU A 203 -15.34 0.63 0.49
N PHE A 204 -16.55 0.24 0.10
CA PHE A 204 -17.75 1.03 0.36
C PHE A 204 -18.40 0.71 1.72
N LEU A 205 -18.51 -0.57 2.07
CA LEU A 205 -19.24 -1.03 3.25
C LEU A 205 -18.41 -0.90 4.53
N VAL A 206 -17.13 -1.26 4.46
CA VAL A 206 -16.27 -1.36 5.64
C VAL A 206 -15.97 0.02 6.24
N PRO A 207 -15.53 1.05 5.48
CA PRO A 207 -15.30 2.36 6.06
C PRO A 207 -16.59 2.95 6.66
N LYS A 208 -17.73 2.81 5.98
CA LYS A 208 -19.02 3.30 6.50
C LYS A 208 -19.47 2.61 7.77
N LEU A 209 -19.22 1.30 7.87
CA LEU A 209 -19.51 0.54 9.07
C LEU A 209 -18.62 1.01 10.22
N LEU A 210 -17.32 1.18 9.96
CA LEU A 210 -16.36 1.67 10.95
C LEU A 210 -16.68 3.11 11.38
N GLU A 211 -16.94 4.03 10.45
CA GLU A 211 -17.29 5.44 10.72
C GLU A 211 -18.58 5.60 11.53
N LYS A 212 -19.63 4.84 11.21
CA LYS A 212 -20.87 4.88 11.99
C LYS A 212 -20.69 4.41 13.43
N LEU A 213 -19.67 3.60 13.68
CA LEU A 213 -19.38 3.05 14.99
C LEU A 213 -18.27 3.86 15.71
N GLN A 214 -17.52 4.73 15.01
CA GLN A 214 -16.41 5.52 15.56
C GLN A 214 -16.78 6.50 16.68
N ALA A 215 -18.04 6.91 16.81
CA ALA A 215 -18.47 7.76 17.92
C ALA A 215 -18.50 7.03 19.27
N THR A 216 -18.37 5.70 19.29
CA THR A 216 -18.71 4.88 20.48
C THR A 216 -17.85 3.62 20.68
N VAL A 217 -16.82 3.37 19.86
CA VAL A 217 -16.09 2.08 19.85
C VAL A 217 -14.70 2.20 20.47
N ASP A 218 -14.48 1.48 21.56
CA ASP A 218 -13.15 1.20 22.13
C ASP A 218 -12.34 0.24 21.22
N GLU A 219 -11.01 0.21 21.38
CA GLU A 219 -10.10 -0.65 20.59
C GLU A 219 -10.50 -2.14 20.62
N GLU A 220 -11.11 -2.61 21.72
CA GLU A 220 -11.63 -3.97 21.86
C GLU A 220 -12.74 -4.27 20.86
N LEU A 221 -13.74 -3.39 20.78
CA LEU A 221 -14.90 -3.57 19.91
C LEU A 221 -14.51 -3.40 18.43
N LEU A 222 -13.54 -2.54 18.11
CA LEU A 222 -12.93 -2.46 16.78
C LEU A 222 -12.29 -3.79 16.39
N THR A 223 -11.56 -4.41 17.31
CA THR A 223 -10.89 -5.70 17.07
C THR A 223 -11.90 -6.81 16.78
N ILE A 224 -12.95 -6.90 17.60
CA ILE A 224 -14.02 -7.89 17.42
C ILE A 224 -14.75 -7.67 16.09
N LEU A 225 -15.05 -6.43 15.73
CA LEU A 225 -15.74 -6.09 14.48
C LEU A 225 -14.90 -6.45 13.25
N VAL A 226 -13.62 -6.08 13.23
CA VAL A 226 -12.72 -6.40 12.13
C VAL A 226 -12.49 -7.92 12.05
N ALA A 227 -12.43 -8.62 13.19
CA ALA A 227 -12.29 -10.08 13.21
C ALA A 227 -13.55 -10.76 12.66
N GLY A 228 -14.74 -10.28 13.04
CA GLY A 228 -16.00 -10.76 12.48
C GLY A 228 -16.09 -10.55 10.97
N LEU A 229 -15.69 -9.36 10.50
CA LEU A 229 -15.61 -9.04 9.07
C LEU A 229 -14.56 -9.89 8.33
N LEU A 230 -13.45 -10.21 8.99
CA LEU A 230 -12.39 -11.08 8.48
C LEU A 230 -12.90 -12.48 8.21
N PHE A 231 -13.57 -13.09 9.19
CA PHE A 231 -14.19 -14.40 9.00
C PHE A 231 -15.33 -14.35 7.99
N LEU A 232 -16.12 -13.27 7.96
CA LEU A 232 -17.17 -13.09 6.98
C LEU A 232 -16.61 -13.04 5.54
N MET A 233 -15.54 -12.29 5.30
CA MET A 233 -14.90 -12.24 3.97
C MET A 233 -14.29 -13.57 3.57
N ALA A 234 -13.67 -14.28 4.51
CA ALA A 234 -13.17 -15.63 4.28
C ALA A 234 -14.30 -16.59 3.84
N ILE A 235 -15.46 -16.56 4.52
CA ILE A 235 -16.62 -17.40 4.18
C ILE A 235 -17.20 -17.02 2.82
N ILE A 236 -17.33 -15.73 2.51
CA ILE A 236 -17.82 -15.26 1.20
C ILE A 236 -16.90 -15.76 0.07
N SER A 237 -15.58 -15.75 0.28
CA SER A 237 -14.61 -16.28 -0.67
C SER A 237 -14.80 -17.78 -0.93
N VAL A 238 -14.96 -18.58 0.13
CA VAL A 238 -15.22 -20.02 0.00
C VAL A 238 -16.55 -20.31 -0.68
N ARG A 239 -17.61 -19.55 -0.35
CA ARG A 239 -18.93 -19.68 -0.99
C ARG A 239 -18.91 -19.31 -2.48
N ALA A 240 -17.99 -18.45 -2.90
CA ALA A 240 -17.76 -18.10 -4.29
C ALA A 240 -16.88 -19.13 -5.04
N GLY A 241 -16.43 -20.20 -4.39
CA GLY A 241 -15.59 -21.24 -4.97
C GLY A 241 -14.08 -20.95 -4.91
N TYR A 242 -13.66 -19.97 -4.11
CA TYR A 242 -12.25 -19.59 -3.95
C TYR A 242 -11.70 -19.98 -2.57
N SER A 243 -10.41 -19.73 -2.34
CA SER A 243 -9.74 -20.09 -1.08
C SER A 243 -10.15 -19.17 0.07
N LEU A 244 -10.07 -19.70 1.29
CA LEU A 244 -10.30 -18.99 2.55
C LEU A 244 -9.28 -17.84 2.73
N ALA A 245 -8.05 -18.06 2.24
CA ALA A 245 -6.95 -17.10 2.19
C ALA A 245 -7.26 -15.84 1.35
N LEU A 246 -7.92 -15.99 0.19
CA LEU A 246 -8.22 -14.87 -0.70
C LEU A 246 -9.11 -13.82 0.00
N GLY A 247 -10.20 -14.26 0.66
CA GLY A 247 -11.09 -13.35 1.38
C GLY A 247 -10.39 -12.61 2.52
N ALA A 248 -9.56 -13.32 3.29
CA ALA A 248 -8.78 -12.75 4.37
C ALA A 248 -7.77 -11.69 3.89
N PHE A 249 -7.05 -12.02 2.82
CA PHE A 249 -6.10 -11.12 2.17
C PHE A 249 -6.78 -9.87 1.62
N LEU A 250 -7.91 -10.02 0.92
CA LEU A 250 -8.64 -8.90 0.34
C LEU A 250 -9.16 -7.95 1.42
N LEU A 251 -9.67 -8.48 2.55
CA LEU A 251 -10.04 -7.61 3.67
C LEU A 251 -8.84 -6.85 4.21
N GLY A 252 -7.71 -7.52 4.40
CA GLY A 252 -6.47 -6.89 4.86
C GLY A 252 -6.06 -5.74 3.94
N ALA A 253 -6.09 -5.95 2.62
CA ALA A 253 -5.78 -4.93 1.62
C ALA A 253 -6.77 -3.76 1.65
N MET A 254 -8.05 -4.01 1.92
CA MET A 254 -9.04 -2.93 2.08
C MET A 254 -8.77 -2.11 3.34
N VAL A 255 -8.50 -2.76 4.47
CA VAL A 255 -8.19 -2.08 5.74
C VAL A 255 -6.83 -1.35 5.66
N ALA A 256 -5.91 -1.80 4.81
CA ALA A 256 -4.60 -1.20 4.61
C ALA A 256 -4.63 0.26 4.11
N ASP A 257 -5.72 0.68 3.47
CA ASP A 257 -5.95 2.04 2.97
C ASP A 257 -6.90 2.87 3.87
N MET A 258 -7.35 2.31 5.00
CA MET A 258 -8.21 3.03 5.95
C MET A 258 -7.38 3.80 6.99
N PRO A 259 -7.89 4.93 7.52
CA PRO A 259 -7.22 5.68 8.59
C PRO A 259 -6.92 4.84 9.84
N GLN A 260 -7.77 3.84 10.13
CA GLN A 260 -7.67 2.97 11.30
C GLN A 260 -6.65 1.84 11.14
N LYS A 261 -5.93 1.75 10.02
CA LYS A 261 -4.92 0.71 9.75
C LYS A 261 -3.99 0.47 10.94
N SER A 262 -3.44 1.54 11.53
CA SER A 262 -2.47 1.38 12.62
C SER A 262 -3.10 0.79 13.89
N ALA A 263 -4.36 1.11 14.19
CA ALA A 263 -5.07 0.53 15.33
C ALA A 263 -5.34 -0.96 15.09
N VAL A 264 -5.81 -1.30 13.88
CA VAL A 264 -6.06 -2.69 13.48
C VAL A 264 -4.77 -3.52 13.47
N ASP A 265 -3.68 -3.02 12.88
CA ASP A 265 -2.39 -3.74 12.83
C ASP A 265 -1.87 -4.03 14.25
N LYS A 266 -1.95 -3.07 15.17
CA LYS A 266 -1.56 -3.27 16.58
C LYS A 266 -2.46 -4.29 17.28
N ALA A 267 -3.78 -4.19 17.12
CA ALA A 267 -4.75 -5.09 17.73
C ALA A 267 -4.58 -6.54 17.25
N PHE A 268 -4.29 -6.73 15.97
CA PHE A 268 -4.16 -8.07 15.37
C PHE A 268 -2.74 -8.63 15.41
N ALA A 269 -1.72 -7.84 15.78
CA ALA A 269 -0.33 -8.29 15.83
C ALA A 269 -0.15 -9.56 16.69
N GLY A 270 -0.74 -9.58 17.89
CA GLY A 270 -0.65 -10.74 18.79
C GLY A 270 -1.36 -11.99 18.24
N MET A 271 -2.56 -11.83 17.69
CA MET A 271 -3.30 -12.93 17.07
C MET A 271 -2.56 -13.48 15.86
N ARG A 272 -2.05 -12.60 14.99
CA ARG A 272 -1.23 -12.98 13.85
C ARG A 272 -0.04 -13.81 14.31
N ASP A 273 0.76 -13.33 15.25
CA ASP A 273 2.01 -14.02 15.64
C ASP A 273 1.71 -15.39 16.29
N LEU A 274 0.69 -15.46 17.16
CA LEU A 274 0.25 -16.71 17.77
C LEU A 274 -0.27 -17.70 16.73
N PHE A 275 -1.27 -17.33 15.93
CA PHE A 275 -1.88 -18.27 15.01
C PHE A 275 -1.00 -18.58 13.80
N SER A 276 -0.10 -17.69 13.40
CA SER A 276 0.93 -18.02 12.39
C SER A 276 1.87 -19.11 12.92
N SER A 277 2.27 -19.04 14.21
CA SER A 277 3.09 -20.10 14.79
C SER A 277 2.36 -21.45 14.80
N VAL A 278 1.09 -21.48 15.17
CA VAL A 278 0.25 -22.69 15.12
C VAL A 278 0.13 -23.22 13.70
N PHE A 279 -0.10 -22.33 12.72
CA PHE A 279 -0.17 -22.69 11.31
C PHE A 279 1.13 -23.37 10.83
N PHE A 280 2.29 -22.78 11.10
CA PHE A 280 3.57 -23.35 10.69
C PHE A 280 3.96 -24.61 11.47
N VAL A 281 3.60 -24.72 12.74
CA VAL A 281 3.79 -25.97 13.51
C VAL A 281 2.90 -27.07 12.94
N SER A 282 1.63 -26.77 12.64
CA SER A 282 0.71 -27.70 11.94
C SER A 282 1.32 -28.24 10.66
N ILE A 283 1.92 -27.34 9.87
CA ILE A 283 2.64 -27.71 8.66
C ILE A 283 3.82 -28.64 9.00
N GLY A 284 4.63 -28.29 9.99
CA GLY A 284 5.77 -29.11 10.41
C GLY A 284 5.39 -30.53 10.83
N MET A 285 4.23 -30.71 11.48
CA MET A 285 3.76 -32.04 11.91
C MET A 285 3.38 -32.96 10.76
N MET A 286 3.06 -32.41 9.58
CA MET A 286 2.76 -33.23 8.39
C MET A 286 4.02 -33.80 7.72
N ILE A 287 5.21 -33.37 8.15
CA ILE A 287 6.47 -33.79 7.55
C ILE A 287 6.89 -35.14 8.13
N GLU A 288 6.80 -36.18 7.30
CA GLU A 288 7.35 -37.48 7.64
C GLU A 288 8.86 -37.55 7.30
N VAL A 289 9.70 -37.66 8.33
CA VAL A 289 11.18 -37.66 8.20
C VAL A 289 11.68 -38.80 7.30
N ARG A 290 10.98 -39.94 7.31
CA ARG A 290 11.29 -41.09 6.44
C ARG A 290 11.08 -40.76 4.96
N LEU A 291 9.97 -40.12 4.61
CA LEU A 291 9.70 -39.65 3.25
C LEU A 291 10.72 -38.59 2.82
N VAL A 292 11.15 -37.69 3.72
CA VAL A 292 12.23 -36.72 3.42
C VAL A 292 13.52 -37.45 3.02
N ALA A 293 13.88 -38.53 3.73
CA ALA A 293 15.05 -39.35 3.43
C ALA A 293 14.91 -40.19 2.14
N GLU A 294 13.71 -40.33 1.58
CA GLU A 294 13.49 -40.97 0.28
C GLU A 294 13.56 -39.94 -0.86
N VAL A 295 12.97 -38.76 -0.65
CA VAL A 295 12.85 -37.70 -1.67
C VAL A 295 13.98 -36.68 -1.65
N TRP A 296 15.00 -36.84 -0.80
CA TRP A 296 16.15 -35.91 -0.73
C TRP A 296 16.85 -35.64 -2.08
N PRO A 297 16.96 -36.58 -3.04
CA PRO A 297 17.56 -36.27 -4.34
C PRO A 297 16.69 -35.31 -5.14
N MET A 298 15.36 -35.47 -5.04
CA MET A 298 14.39 -34.56 -5.67
C MET A 298 14.41 -33.19 -4.99
N ILE A 299 14.59 -33.13 -3.66
CA ILE A 299 14.75 -31.86 -2.93
C ILE A 299 15.98 -31.10 -3.43
N LEU A 300 17.13 -31.77 -3.58
CA LEU A 300 18.33 -31.11 -4.09
C LEU A 300 18.20 -30.75 -5.57
N GLY A 301 17.67 -31.65 -6.39
CA GLY A 301 17.45 -31.41 -7.82
C GLY A 301 16.52 -30.21 -8.06
N LEU A 302 15.36 -30.20 -7.40
CA LEU A 302 14.39 -29.10 -7.50
C LEU A 302 14.91 -27.84 -6.80
N GLY A 303 15.69 -27.96 -5.73
CA GLY A 303 16.39 -26.86 -5.06
C GLY A 303 17.35 -26.13 -6.00
N VAL A 304 18.27 -26.86 -6.63
CA VAL A 304 19.21 -26.32 -7.61
C VAL A 304 18.47 -25.75 -8.83
N PHE A 305 17.48 -26.49 -9.34
CA PHE A 305 16.61 -26.02 -10.42
C PHE A 305 15.99 -24.67 -10.06
N THR A 306 15.44 -24.54 -8.85
CA THR A 306 14.78 -23.31 -8.41
C THR A 306 15.75 -22.14 -8.30
N LEU A 307 16.94 -22.35 -7.73
CA LEU A 307 17.97 -21.32 -7.63
C LEU A 307 18.34 -20.76 -9.02
N ILE A 308 18.47 -21.63 -10.01
CA ILE A 308 18.81 -21.25 -11.39
C ILE A 308 17.63 -20.59 -12.08
N VAL A 309 16.47 -21.25 -12.10
CA VAL A 309 15.28 -20.82 -12.85
C VAL A 309 14.72 -19.52 -12.33
N ARG A 310 14.64 -19.32 -11.00
CA ARG A 310 14.18 -18.05 -10.42
C ARG A 310 15.14 -16.92 -10.73
N SER A 311 16.43 -17.15 -10.49
CA SER A 311 17.46 -16.14 -10.72
C SER A 311 17.46 -15.70 -12.19
N LEU A 312 17.37 -16.65 -13.12
CA LEU A 312 17.31 -16.37 -14.55
C LEU A 312 16.00 -15.67 -14.95
N SER A 313 14.86 -16.22 -14.56
CA SER A 313 13.53 -15.69 -14.93
C SER A 313 13.35 -14.24 -14.49
N LEU A 314 13.70 -13.93 -13.25
CA LEU A 314 13.57 -12.58 -12.71
C LEU A 314 14.61 -11.62 -13.26
N THR A 315 15.84 -12.09 -13.51
CA THR A 315 16.86 -11.28 -14.21
C THR A 315 16.39 -10.88 -15.60
N VAL A 316 15.89 -11.84 -16.38
CA VAL A 316 15.37 -11.62 -17.74
C VAL A 316 14.19 -10.67 -17.69
N ALA A 317 13.21 -10.93 -16.82
CA ALA A 317 12.01 -10.12 -16.74
C ALA A 317 12.31 -8.67 -16.33
N LEU A 318 13.12 -8.46 -15.29
CA LEU A 318 13.53 -7.12 -14.86
C LEU A 318 14.32 -6.38 -15.94
N SER A 319 15.18 -7.10 -16.67
CA SER A 319 15.96 -6.51 -17.78
C SER A 319 15.07 -6.08 -18.95
N VAL A 320 14.06 -6.89 -19.30
CA VAL A 320 13.08 -6.58 -20.36
C VAL A 320 12.28 -5.31 -20.03
N PHE A 321 11.97 -5.08 -18.77
CA PHE A 321 11.22 -3.89 -18.33
C PHE A 321 12.10 -2.72 -17.87
N GLY A 322 13.35 -2.66 -18.35
CA GLY A 322 14.20 -1.46 -18.24
C GLY A 322 14.99 -1.34 -16.93
N THR A 323 15.12 -2.42 -16.15
CA THR A 323 16.05 -2.45 -15.03
C THR A 323 17.48 -2.63 -15.57
N PRO A 324 18.47 -1.80 -15.13
CA PRO A 324 19.86 -1.96 -15.55
C PRO A 324 20.36 -3.38 -15.28
N SER A 325 21.12 -3.94 -16.24
CA SER A 325 21.45 -5.36 -16.27
C SER A 325 22.20 -5.88 -15.03
N ALA A 326 23.03 -5.05 -14.39
CA ALA A 326 23.69 -5.37 -13.12
C ALA A 326 22.70 -5.45 -11.95
N ALA A 327 21.78 -4.47 -11.85
CA ALA A 327 20.74 -4.43 -10.83
C ALA A 327 19.72 -5.57 -11.00
N ALA A 328 19.34 -5.89 -12.25
CA ALA A 328 18.44 -7.00 -12.55
C ALA A 328 19.03 -8.35 -12.13
N ARG A 329 20.31 -8.61 -12.43
CA ARG A 329 21.03 -9.81 -12.00
C ARG A 329 21.15 -9.91 -10.48
N ARG A 330 21.51 -8.81 -9.83
CA ARG A 330 21.62 -8.75 -8.35
C ARG A 330 20.26 -9.00 -7.69
N ALA A 331 19.18 -8.40 -8.21
CA ALA A 331 17.82 -8.64 -7.74
C ALA A 331 17.38 -10.09 -7.96
N GLY A 332 17.66 -10.67 -9.13
CA GLY A 332 17.36 -12.08 -9.42
C GLY A 332 18.06 -13.06 -8.47
N LEU A 333 19.32 -12.79 -8.07
CA LEU A 333 20.04 -13.58 -7.07
C LEU A 333 19.49 -13.43 -5.64
N LEU A 334 18.96 -12.24 -5.31
CA LEU A 334 18.31 -11.99 -4.02
C LEU A 334 16.97 -12.74 -3.91
N LEU A 335 16.21 -12.82 -5.01
CA LEU A 335 14.84 -13.39 -5.08
C LEU A 335 14.80 -14.93 -5.23
N THR A 336 15.82 -15.63 -4.73
CA THR A 336 15.91 -17.10 -4.81
C THR A 336 15.26 -17.89 -3.66
N PRO A 337 15.19 -17.41 -2.41
CA PRO A 337 14.55 -18.15 -1.31
C PRO A 337 13.06 -18.33 -1.53
N ILE A 338 12.56 -19.56 -1.41
CA ILE A 338 11.13 -19.85 -1.51
C ILE A 338 10.42 -19.55 -0.19
N GLY A 339 9.23 -18.96 -0.28
CA GLY A 339 8.42 -18.50 0.85
C GLY A 339 7.47 -19.52 1.47
N GLU A 340 6.80 -19.06 2.53
CA GLU A 340 5.76 -19.78 3.28
C GLU A 340 4.53 -20.17 2.45
N PHE A 341 4.19 -19.37 1.45
CA PHE A 341 3.08 -19.63 0.54
C PHE A 341 3.25 -20.92 -0.26
N SER A 342 4.48 -21.33 -0.53
CA SER A 342 4.74 -22.56 -1.28
C SER A 342 4.29 -23.79 -0.51
N PHE A 343 4.26 -23.73 0.83
CA PHE A 343 3.70 -24.80 1.67
C PHE A 343 2.18 -24.82 1.60
N VAL A 344 1.54 -23.64 1.60
CA VAL A 344 0.09 -23.49 1.42
C VAL A 344 -0.35 -24.08 0.08
N ILE A 345 0.37 -23.75 -0.99
CA ILE A 345 0.10 -24.24 -2.35
C ILE A 345 0.30 -25.76 -2.44
N ALA A 346 1.37 -26.29 -1.83
CA ALA A 346 1.60 -27.74 -1.76
C ALA A 346 0.44 -28.45 -1.07
N GLN A 347 0.00 -27.95 0.09
CA GLN A 347 -1.10 -28.52 0.85
C GLN A 347 -2.41 -28.51 0.06
N LEU A 348 -2.71 -27.41 -0.63
CA LEU A 348 -3.88 -27.31 -1.49
C LEU A 348 -3.85 -28.41 -2.56
N GLY A 349 -2.72 -28.57 -3.25
CA GLY A 349 -2.59 -29.58 -4.31
C GLY A 349 -2.73 -31.02 -3.80
N ILE A 350 -2.27 -31.30 -2.57
CA ILE A 350 -2.42 -32.62 -1.94
C ILE A 350 -3.86 -32.86 -1.51
N SER A 351 -4.49 -31.86 -0.87
CA SER A 351 -5.90 -31.95 -0.46
C SER A 351 -6.85 -32.10 -1.66
N ALA A 352 -6.45 -31.57 -2.81
CA ALA A 352 -7.16 -31.69 -4.08
C ALA A 352 -6.89 -33.01 -4.83
N GLY A 353 -5.97 -33.85 -4.36
CA GLY A 353 -5.56 -35.07 -5.05
C GLY A 353 -4.74 -34.85 -6.34
N VAL A 354 -4.28 -33.63 -6.60
CA VAL A 354 -3.45 -33.28 -7.77
C VAL A 354 -1.98 -33.63 -7.53
N LEU A 355 -1.51 -33.42 -6.30
CA LEU A 355 -0.15 -33.74 -5.85
C LEU A 355 -0.18 -34.92 -4.88
N ASP A 356 0.79 -35.83 -5.02
CA ASP A 356 1.02 -36.89 -4.04
C ASP A 356 1.53 -36.31 -2.71
N ALA A 357 1.29 -37.01 -1.59
CA ALA A 357 1.75 -36.59 -0.25
C ALA A 357 3.26 -36.31 -0.15
N ARG A 358 4.08 -36.97 -0.98
CA ARG A 358 5.53 -36.74 -1.12
C ARG A 358 5.92 -35.32 -1.57
N PHE A 359 5.03 -34.58 -2.24
CA PHE A 359 5.34 -33.21 -2.67
C PHE A 359 5.41 -32.23 -1.49
N TYR A 360 4.82 -32.58 -0.36
CA TYR A 360 4.88 -31.77 0.84
C TYR A 360 6.29 -31.67 1.43
N PRO A 361 6.96 -32.78 1.80
CA PRO A 361 8.34 -32.73 2.26
C PRO A 361 9.29 -32.19 1.18
N ILE A 362 8.96 -32.37 -0.11
CA ILE A 362 9.72 -31.74 -1.21
C ILE A 362 9.63 -30.21 -1.12
N ALA A 363 8.43 -29.64 -1.03
CA ALA A 363 8.24 -28.19 -0.95
C ALA A 363 8.96 -27.59 0.27
N VAL A 364 8.83 -28.23 1.44
CA VAL A 364 9.53 -27.78 2.67
C VAL A 364 11.04 -27.93 2.53
N GLY A 365 11.53 -29.07 2.05
CA GLY A 365 12.96 -29.32 1.86
C GLY A 365 13.60 -28.35 0.88
N VAL A 366 12.93 -28.04 -0.23
CA VAL A 366 13.40 -27.08 -1.23
C VAL A 366 13.42 -25.66 -0.66
N SER A 367 12.39 -25.24 0.10
CA SER A 367 12.41 -23.95 0.78
C SER A 367 13.57 -23.87 1.77
N LEU A 368 13.75 -24.87 2.63
CA LEU A 368 14.86 -24.89 3.59
C LEU A 368 16.22 -24.85 2.87
N PHE A 369 16.39 -25.64 1.81
CA PHE A 369 17.60 -25.64 0.98
C PHE A 369 17.88 -24.24 0.39
N THR A 370 16.88 -23.61 -0.22
CA THR A 370 17.06 -22.27 -0.82
C THR A 370 17.33 -21.19 0.22
N VAL A 371 16.69 -21.26 1.40
CA VAL A 371 16.93 -20.34 2.53
C VAL A 371 18.36 -20.48 3.07
N LEU A 372 18.89 -21.70 3.15
CA LEU A 372 20.27 -21.95 3.61
C LEU A 372 21.31 -21.53 2.58
N VAL A 373 21.06 -21.79 1.29
CA VAL A 373 22.01 -21.48 0.21
C VAL A 373 22.01 -20.00 -0.15
N SER A 374 20.88 -19.30 -0.03
CA SER A 374 20.75 -17.92 -0.50
C SER A 374 21.71 -16.91 0.15
N PRO A 375 21.94 -16.89 1.48
CA PRO A 375 22.94 -16.00 2.07
C PRO A 375 24.35 -16.24 1.51
N TRP A 376 24.72 -17.52 1.29
CA TRP A 376 26.01 -17.87 0.70
C TRP A 376 26.10 -17.41 -0.76
N LEU A 377 25.05 -17.66 -1.54
CA LEU A 377 24.94 -17.23 -2.94
C LEU A 377 25.05 -15.71 -3.06
N ASN A 378 24.38 -14.96 -2.19
CA ASN A 378 24.33 -13.51 -2.23
C ASN A 378 25.59 -12.83 -1.69
N ARG A 379 26.37 -13.49 -0.82
CA ARG A 379 27.73 -13.06 -0.46
C ARG A 379 28.71 -13.18 -1.62
N HIS A 380 28.50 -14.16 -2.50
CA HIS A 380 29.33 -14.39 -3.69
C HIS A 380 28.67 -13.85 -4.98
N ALA A 381 27.74 -12.91 -4.88
CA ALA A 381 27.02 -12.43 -6.05
C ALA A 381 27.92 -11.67 -7.03
N ASP A 382 28.87 -10.85 -6.56
CA ASP A 382 29.73 -10.05 -7.43
C ASP A 382 30.56 -10.91 -8.42
N PRO A 383 31.27 -11.97 -7.99
CA PRO A 383 31.97 -12.84 -8.92
C PRO A 383 31.01 -13.62 -9.84
N LEU A 384 29.83 -14.02 -9.34
CA LEU A 384 28.81 -14.70 -10.17
C LEU A 384 28.25 -13.78 -11.26
N ILE A 385 27.98 -12.52 -10.92
CA ILE A 385 27.55 -11.49 -11.85
C ILE A 385 28.65 -11.22 -12.86
N ALA A 386 29.90 -11.05 -12.44
CA ALA A 386 31.04 -10.86 -13.33
C ALA A 386 31.24 -12.04 -14.29
N TRP A 387 31.07 -13.28 -13.80
CA TRP A 387 31.12 -14.49 -14.64
C TRP A 387 29.97 -14.53 -15.65
N SER A 388 28.75 -14.16 -15.24
CA SER A 388 27.59 -14.06 -16.15
C SER A 388 27.86 -13.06 -17.29
N PHE A 389 28.53 -11.93 -17.00
CA PHE A 389 28.94 -10.98 -18.03
C PHE A 389 29.97 -11.58 -18.99
N ARG A 390 30.90 -12.42 -18.53
CA ARG A 390 31.91 -13.06 -19.40
C ARG A 390 31.30 -14.06 -20.38
N LEU A 391 30.26 -14.78 -19.96
CA LEU A 391 29.52 -15.70 -20.82
C LEU A 391 28.61 -14.99 -21.83
N GLU A 392 28.22 -13.75 -21.53
CA GLU A 392 27.28 -12.99 -22.34
C GLU A 392 27.91 -12.57 -23.68
N PRO A 393 27.32 -12.94 -24.84
CA PRO A 393 27.83 -12.53 -26.13
C PRO A 393 27.85 -11.00 -26.29
N ARG A 394 28.90 -10.46 -26.91
CA ARG A 394 29.07 -9.00 -27.11
C ARG A 394 27.94 -8.35 -27.92
N TRP A 395 27.21 -9.12 -28.74
CA TRP A 395 26.06 -8.62 -29.50
C TRP A 395 24.85 -8.41 -28.58
N LEU A 396 24.62 -9.34 -27.64
CA LEU A 396 23.49 -9.29 -26.71
C LEU A 396 23.64 -8.12 -25.75
N ARG A 397 24.84 -7.92 -25.20
CA ARG A 397 25.12 -6.79 -24.31
C ARG A 397 24.86 -5.45 -24.99
N ARG A 398 25.36 -5.26 -26.22
CA ARG A 398 25.13 -4.05 -27.02
C ARG A 398 23.65 -3.84 -27.34
N ALA A 399 22.92 -4.92 -27.64
CA ALA A 399 21.48 -4.86 -27.89
C ALA A 399 20.71 -4.43 -26.63
N LEU A 400 21.04 -4.99 -25.46
CA LEU A 400 20.42 -4.64 -24.18
C LEU A 400 20.72 -3.19 -23.77
N ASP A 401 21.99 -2.75 -23.91
CA ASP A 401 22.37 -1.37 -23.60
C ASP A 401 21.64 -0.37 -24.52
N SER A 402 21.54 -0.69 -25.82
CA SER A 402 20.79 0.13 -26.80
C SER A 402 19.29 0.16 -26.49
N TYR A 403 18.72 -0.98 -26.10
CA TYR A 403 17.32 -1.09 -25.70
C TYR A 403 17.02 -0.30 -24.43
N HIS A 404 17.89 -0.37 -23.41
CA HIS A 404 17.75 0.42 -22.19
C HIS A 404 17.89 1.92 -22.46
N ALA A 405 18.82 2.33 -23.32
CA ALA A 405 18.94 3.71 -23.76
C ALA A 405 17.68 4.19 -24.51
N TRP A 406 17.11 3.33 -25.36
CA TRP A 406 15.86 3.61 -26.07
C TRP A 406 14.66 3.74 -25.13
N ILE A 407 14.49 2.83 -24.15
CA ILE A 407 13.43 2.94 -23.13
C ILE A 407 13.61 4.22 -22.31
N ALA A 408 14.83 4.55 -21.89
CA ALA A 408 15.12 5.76 -21.13
C ALA A 408 14.81 7.04 -21.94
N ALA A 409 15.02 7.01 -23.26
CA ALA A 409 14.61 8.10 -24.14
C ALA A 409 13.08 8.17 -24.32
N GLN A 410 12.41 7.03 -24.38
CA GLN A 410 10.96 6.95 -24.58
C GLN A 410 10.18 7.35 -23.32
N THR A 411 10.68 7.04 -22.12
CA THR A 411 10.08 7.47 -20.83
C THR A 411 10.13 8.98 -20.62
N ARG A 412 11.02 9.71 -21.30
CA ARG A 412 11.06 11.18 -21.31
C ARG A 412 10.09 11.80 -22.31
N ARG A 413 9.52 11.02 -23.22
CA ARG A 413 8.44 11.49 -24.11
C ARG A 413 7.11 11.27 -23.38
N PRO A 414 6.20 12.25 -23.33
CA PRO A 414 4.87 12.03 -22.77
C PRO A 414 4.19 10.90 -23.56
N ILE A 415 4.09 9.72 -22.95
CA ILE A 415 3.46 8.55 -23.56
C ILE A 415 1.96 8.82 -23.62
N GLY A 416 1.47 9.00 -24.85
CA GLY A 416 0.06 9.18 -25.18
C GLY A 416 -0.19 10.51 -25.88
N GLY A 417 -0.75 10.43 -27.09
CA GLY A 417 -1.39 11.58 -27.73
C GLY A 417 -2.42 12.20 -26.79
N VAL A 418 -2.80 13.47 -27.03
CA VAL A 418 -3.77 14.24 -26.22
C VAL A 418 -5.00 13.38 -25.86
N TRP A 419 -5.45 12.55 -26.80
CA TRP A 419 -6.51 11.56 -26.60
C TRP A 419 -6.30 10.62 -25.40
N TRP A 420 -5.16 9.90 -25.32
CA TRP A 420 -4.91 8.93 -24.24
C TRP A 420 -4.85 9.59 -22.87
N ARG A 421 -4.28 10.80 -22.79
CA ARG A 421 -4.16 11.55 -21.54
C ARG A 421 -5.54 11.94 -21.00
N LEU A 422 -6.46 12.31 -21.89
CA LEU A 422 -7.84 12.67 -21.56
C LEU A 422 -8.75 11.45 -21.37
N SER A 423 -8.50 10.34 -22.07
CA SER A 423 -9.35 9.15 -22.08
C SER A 423 -9.00 8.14 -21.00
N ARG A 424 -7.74 8.02 -20.56
CA ARG A 424 -7.28 6.94 -19.65
C ARG A 424 -8.09 6.82 -18.36
N LYS A 425 -8.46 7.93 -17.72
CA LYS A 425 -9.24 7.92 -16.46
C LYS A 425 -10.64 7.34 -16.71
N ARG A 426 -11.27 7.74 -17.81
CA ARG A 426 -12.61 7.26 -18.21
C ARG A 426 -12.59 5.82 -18.67
N LEU A 427 -11.54 5.37 -19.37
CA LEU A 427 -11.36 3.97 -19.77
C LEU A 427 -11.20 3.06 -18.56
N LEU A 428 -10.36 3.45 -17.58
CA LEU A 428 -10.22 2.71 -16.33
C LEU A 428 -11.55 2.66 -15.55
N GLN A 429 -12.31 3.76 -15.55
CA GLN A 429 -13.61 3.81 -14.90
C GLN A 429 -14.65 2.90 -15.57
N ILE A 430 -14.76 2.94 -16.91
CA ILE A 430 -15.66 2.05 -17.66
C ILE A 430 -15.29 0.59 -17.41
N GLY A 431 -13.99 0.27 -17.47
CA GLY A 431 -13.52 -1.09 -17.18
C GLY A 431 -13.88 -1.56 -15.77
N GLY A 432 -13.70 -0.70 -14.76
CA GLY A 432 -14.09 -0.99 -13.38
C GLY A 432 -15.60 -1.18 -13.21
N GLU A 433 -16.41 -0.27 -13.75
CA GLU A 433 -17.87 -0.35 -13.68
C GLU A 433 -18.41 -1.58 -14.43
N MET A 434 -17.84 -1.92 -15.60
CA MET A 434 -18.17 -3.14 -16.33
C MET A 434 -17.82 -4.38 -15.52
N LEU A 435 -16.64 -4.46 -14.91
CA LEU A 435 -16.26 -5.61 -14.07
C LEU A 435 -17.20 -5.78 -12.87
N ILE A 436 -17.64 -4.69 -12.24
CA ILE A 436 -18.59 -4.74 -11.12
C ILE A 436 -19.95 -5.25 -11.58
N VAL A 437 -20.49 -4.73 -12.68
CA VAL A 437 -21.78 -5.19 -13.22
C VAL A 437 -21.70 -6.65 -13.65
N THR A 438 -20.62 -7.05 -14.33
CA THR A 438 -20.39 -8.45 -14.68
C THR A 438 -20.33 -9.32 -13.43
N GLY A 439 -19.67 -8.88 -12.36
CA GLY A 439 -19.63 -9.64 -11.10
C GLY A 439 -20.97 -9.75 -10.42
N LEU A 440 -21.72 -8.66 -10.36
CA LEU A 440 -23.04 -8.64 -9.76
C LEU A 440 -23.95 -9.65 -10.48
N LEU A 441 -23.91 -9.67 -11.82
CA LEU A 441 -24.74 -10.56 -12.62
C LEU A 441 -24.23 -12.01 -12.60
N SER A 442 -22.92 -12.27 -12.72
CA SER A 442 -22.36 -13.63 -12.73
C SER A 442 -22.46 -14.34 -11.38
N PHE A 443 -22.29 -13.62 -10.26
CA PHE A 443 -22.41 -14.21 -8.91
C PHE A 443 -23.84 -14.15 -8.35
N SER A 444 -24.76 -13.45 -9.02
CA SER A 444 -26.17 -13.36 -8.59
C SER A 444 -26.86 -14.72 -8.40
N PRO A 445 -26.64 -15.77 -9.22
CA PRO A 445 -27.31 -17.05 -9.01
C PRO A 445 -26.85 -17.75 -7.73
N SER A 446 -25.54 -17.70 -7.44
CA SER A 446 -24.95 -18.25 -6.21
C SER A 446 -25.44 -17.51 -4.96
N LEU A 447 -25.57 -16.18 -5.06
CA LEU A 447 -26.14 -15.34 -4.00
C LEU A 447 -27.61 -15.68 -3.76
N LEU A 448 -28.42 -15.76 -4.81
CA LEU A 448 -29.84 -16.10 -4.73
C LEU A 448 -30.05 -17.48 -4.11
N ASN A 449 -29.30 -18.49 -4.56
CA ASN A 449 -29.36 -19.85 -4.00
C ASN A 449 -28.97 -19.88 -2.52
N SER A 450 -27.95 -19.11 -2.13
CA SER A 450 -27.56 -18.99 -0.72
C SER A 450 -28.66 -18.33 0.12
N LEU A 451 -29.37 -17.35 -0.44
CA LEU A 451 -30.47 -16.63 0.21
C LEU A 451 -31.71 -17.54 0.36
N LEU A 452 -32.02 -18.34 -0.66
CA LEU A 452 -33.09 -19.34 -0.61
C LEU A 452 -32.83 -20.44 0.44
N GLN A 453 -31.58 -20.83 0.66
CA GLN A 453 -31.18 -21.80 1.69
C GLN A 453 -31.07 -21.21 3.10
N SER A 454 -31.15 -19.89 3.23
CA SER A 454 -31.05 -19.21 4.52
C SER A 454 -32.38 -19.28 5.31
N PRO A 455 -32.39 -18.98 6.62
CA PRO A 455 -33.62 -18.92 7.41
C PRO A 455 -34.68 -17.98 6.81
N LEU A 456 -34.24 -16.92 6.12
CA LEU A 456 -35.11 -15.97 5.41
C LEU A 456 -35.82 -16.61 4.21
N GLY A 457 -35.16 -17.56 3.53
CA GLY A 457 -35.75 -18.32 2.43
C GLY A 457 -36.86 -19.27 2.87
N SER A 458 -36.83 -19.73 4.14
CA SER A 458 -37.91 -20.54 4.71
C SER A 458 -39.16 -19.73 5.10
N ALA A 459 -39.01 -18.41 5.27
CA ALA A 459 -40.07 -17.50 5.70
C ALA A 459 -40.83 -16.85 4.53
N ALA A 460 -40.26 -16.83 3.33
CA ALA A 460 -40.84 -16.19 2.14
C ALA A 460 -41.12 -17.23 1.04
N THR A 461 -42.11 -16.95 0.18
CA THR A 461 -42.30 -17.79 -1.02
C THR A 461 -41.12 -17.58 -1.98
N PRO A 462 -40.58 -18.66 -2.60
CA PRO A 462 -39.41 -18.57 -3.48
C PRO A 462 -39.58 -17.51 -4.58
N LEU A 463 -40.76 -17.45 -5.18
CA LEU A 463 -41.10 -16.49 -6.24
C LEU A 463 -41.01 -15.02 -5.79
N VAL A 464 -41.44 -14.70 -4.57
CA VAL A 464 -41.37 -13.33 -4.04
C VAL A 464 -39.93 -12.96 -3.73
N LEU A 465 -39.17 -13.87 -3.12
CA LEU A 465 -37.76 -13.64 -2.80
C LEU A 465 -36.90 -13.46 -4.07
N GLU A 466 -37.12 -14.29 -5.08
CA GLU A 466 -36.48 -14.16 -6.40
C GLU A 466 -36.81 -12.82 -7.05
N SER A 467 -38.09 -12.43 -7.06
CA SER A 467 -38.54 -11.17 -7.66
C SER A 467 -37.91 -9.97 -6.96
N VAL A 468 -37.92 -9.93 -5.62
CA VAL A 468 -37.33 -8.84 -4.83
C VAL A 468 -35.82 -8.76 -5.06
N PHE A 469 -35.13 -9.90 -5.09
CA PHE A 469 -33.70 -9.96 -5.34
C PHE A 469 -33.33 -9.40 -6.72
N TRP A 470 -34.00 -9.85 -7.79
CA TRP A 470 -33.73 -9.37 -9.15
C TRP A 470 -34.11 -7.91 -9.34
N ILE A 471 -35.20 -7.43 -8.72
CA ILE A 471 -35.57 -6.00 -8.74
C ILE A 471 -34.48 -5.17 -8.06
N GLY A 472 -34.04 -5.55 -6.86
CA GLY A 472 -32.99 -4.86 -6.14
C GLY A 472 -31.66 -4.84 -6.92
N LEU A 473 -31.26 -5.99 -7.46
CA LEU A 473 -30.06 -6.13 -8.28
C LEU A 473 -30.13 -5.25 -9.54
N SER A 474 -31.29 -5.21 -10.22
CA SER A 474 -31.49 -4.40 -11.41
C SER A 474 -31.39 -2.90 -11.12
N LEU A 475 -31.88 -2.44 -9.96
CA LEU A 475 -31.77 -1.05 -9.55
C LEU A 475 -30.31 -0.64 -9.31
N ILE A 476 -29.53 -1.51 -8.66
CA ILE A 476 -28.09 -1.29 -8.44
C ILE A 476 -27.35 -1.28 -9.78
N CYS A 477 -27.61 -2.27 -10.65
CA CYS A 477 -26.99 -2.35 -11.97
C CYS A 477 -27.36 -1.14 -12.84
N LEU A 478 -28.59 -0.64 -12.78
CA LEU A 478 -29.03 0.54 -13.53
C LEU A 478 -28.17 1.77 -13.24
N VAL A 479 -27.80 1.97 -11.98
CA VAL A 479 -26.91 3.08 -11.56
C VAL A 479 -25.57 3.00 -12.30
N LEU A 480 -24.99 1.81 -12.34
CA LEU A 480 -23.70 1.54 -12.96
C LEU A 480 -23.79 1.61 -14.50
N LEU A 481 -24.87 1.09 -15.10
CA LEU A 481 -25.10 1.14 -16.54
C LEU A 481 -25.23 2.57 -17.06
N VAL A 482 -25.92 3.44 -16.30
CA VAL A 482 -26.01 4.87 -16.63
C VAL A 482 -24.64 5.55 -16.54
N ALA A 483 -23.81 5.18 -15.56
CA ALA A 483 -22.45 5.70 -15.42
C ALA A 483 -21.55 5.31 -16.61
N ILE A 484 -21.58 4.02 -17.00
CA ILE A 484 -20.85 3.51 -18.16
C ILE A 484 -21.24 4.28 -19.43
N TRP A 485 -22.55 4.42 -19.67
CA TRP A 485 -23.06 5.14 -20.85
C TRP A 485 -22.56 6.60 -20.89
N ARG A 486 -22.58 7.29 -19.75
CA ARG A 486 -22.08 8.67 -19.63
C ARG A 486 -20.58 8.76 -19.96
N ASN A 487 -19.79 7.81 -19.48
CA ASN A 487 -18.36 7.77 -19.75
C ASN A 487 -18.04 7.45 -21.21
N ILE A 488 -18.81 6.55 -21.85
CA ILE A 488 -18.72 6.27 -23.30
C ILE A 488 -19.06 7.53 -24.12
N ALA A 489 -20.14 8.23 -23.77
CA ALA A 489 -20.51 9.48 -24.46
C ALA A 489 -19.43 10.57 -24.32
N ALA A 490 -18.78 10.66 -23.16
CA ALA A 490 -17.67 11.58 -22.95
C ALA A 490 -16.41 11.17 -23.73
N LEU A 491 -16.09 9.87 -23.80
CA LEU A 491 -15.01 9.37 -24.66
C LEU A 491 -15.25 9.71 -26.13
N ALA A 492 -16.48 9.56 -26.60
CA ALA A 492 -16.89 9.91 -27.97
C ALA A 492 -16.66 11.41 -28.28
N MET A 493 -16.86 12.30 -27.31
CA MET A 493 -16.53 13.73 -27.46
C MET A 493 -15.01 13.95 -27.55
N ILE A 494 -14.24 13.37 -26.62
CA ILE A 494 -12.77 13.49 -26.59
C ILE A 494 -12.15 12.97 -27.88
N SER A 495 -12.64 11.84 -28.43
CA SER A 495 -12.19 11.34 -29.72
C SER A 495 -12.51 12.29 -30.87
N ALA A 496 -13.72 12.88 -30.89
CA ALA A 496 -14.10 13.80 -31.95
C ALA A 496 -13.22 15.07 -31.98
N GLU A 497 -12.88 15.60 -30.80
CA GLU A 497 -12.10 16.83 -30.62
C GLU A 497 -10.59 16.63 -30.89
N THR A 498 -10.07 15.45 -30.58
CA THR A 498 -8.65 15.10 -30.84
C THR A 498 -8.36 14.76 -32.30
N LEU A 499 -9.34 14.19 -33.02
CA LEU A 499 -9.25 13.97 -34.45
C LEU A 499 -9.36 15.27 -35.26
N SER A 500 -10.13 16.25 -34.77
CA SER A 500 -10.26 17.57 -35.41
C SER A 500 -9.09 18.52 -35.16
N THR A 501 -8.26 18.26 -34.15
CA THR A 501 -7.03 19.04 -33.89
C THR A 501 -5.83 18.51 -34.69
N ALA A 502 -5.88 17.26 -35.17
CA ALA A 502 -4.81 16.64 -35.95
C ALA A 502 -4.82 17.01 -37.45
N GLY A 503 -5.94 17.51 -37.97
CA GLY A 503 -6.01 18.15 -39.28
C GLY A 503 -6.86 19.41 -39.13
N ASN A 504 -6.46 20.54 -39.73
CA ASN A 504 -7.11 21.87 -39.64
C ASN A 504 -8.57 21.91 -40.14
N ALA A 505 -9.44 21.02 -39.65
CA ALA A 505 -10.82 20.85 -40.02
C ALA A 505 -11.70 21.00 -38.77
N PRO A 506 -12.87 21.64 -38.88
CA PRO A 506 -13.76 21.82 -37.75
C PRO A 506 -14.20 20.46 -37.16
N PRO A 507 -14.49 20.40 -35.84
CA PRO A 507 -14.95 19.19 -35.17
C PRO A 507 -16.17 18.60 -35.89
N ASN A 508 -15.94 17.48 -36.57
CA ASN A 508 -16.92 16.91 -37.47
C ASN A 508 -17.97 16.15 -36.64
N ARG A 509 -19.21 16.64 -36.60
CA ARG A 509 -20.34 16.02 -35.87
C ARG A 509 -20.50 14.52 -36.19
N SER A 510 -20.08 14.09 -37.38
CA SER A 510 -20.09 12.69 -37.80
C SER A 510 -19.15 11.78 -36.98
N THR A 511 -17.97 12.24 -36.55
CA THR A 511 -17.02 11.42 -35.77
C THR A 511 -17.51 11.21 -34.34
N HIS A 512 -18.15 12.21 -33.74
CA HIS A 512 -18.81 12.08 -32.44
C HIS A 512 -19.97 11.07 -32.49
N VAL A 513 -20.82 11.17 -33.53
CA VAL A 513 -21.95 10.23 -33.70
C VAL A 513 -21.44 8.82 -33.93
N LEU A 514 -20.44 8.62 -34.80
CA LEU A 514 -19.86 7.31 -35.11
C LEU A 514 -19.20 6.65 -33.89
N THR A 515 -18.39 7.39 -33.13
CA THR A 515 -17.72 6.86 -31.93
C THR A 515 -18.72 6.54 -30.82
N ARG A 516 -19.78 7.35 -30.67
CA ARG A 516 -20.87 7.09 -29.71
C ARG A 516 -21.72 5.88 -30.11
N THR A 517 -22.05 5.70 -31.39
CA THR A 517 -22.81 4.53 -31.84
C THR A 517 -22.02 3.24 -31.72
N LEU A 518 -20.72 3.25 -32.08
CA LEU A 518 -19.82 2.11 -31.89
C LEU A 518 -19.68 1.74 -30.41
N GLY A 519 -19.42 2.72 -29.53
CA GLY A 519 -19.34 2.49 -28.09
C GLY A 519 -20.65 1.96 -27.50
N GLY A 520 -21.79 2.46 -28.00
CA GLY A 520 -23.10 1.96 -27.60
C GLY A 520 -23.39 0.54 -28.07
N LEU A 521 -22.97 0.18 -29.30
CA LEU A 521 -23.09 -1.19 -29.80
C LEU A 521 -22.29 -2.17 -28.94
N ILE A 522 -21.03 -1.83 -28.63
CA ILE A 522 -20.15 -2.63 -27.76
C ILE A 522 -20.78 -2.83 -26.38
N PHE A 523 -21.33 -1.75 -25.81
CA PHE A 523 -22.00 -1.78 -24.51
C PHE A 523 -23.23 -2.71 -24.51
N VAL A 524 -24.08 -2.62 -25.53
CA VAL A 524 -25.27 -3.48 -25.66
C VAL A 524 -24.87 -4.93 -25.86
N THR A 525 -23.88 -5.22 -26.72
CA THR A 525 -23.39 -6.59 -26.94
C THR A 525 -22.82 -7.21 -25.66
N TRP A 526 -22.05 -6.43 -24.89
CA TRP A 526 -21.52 -6.88 -23.59
C TRP A 526 -22.65 -7.15 -22.58
N LEU A 527 -23.67 -6.30 -22.51
CA LEU A 527 -24.79 -6.48 -21.59
C LEU A 527 -25.59 -7.75 -21.90
N LEU A 528 -25.78 -8.07 -23.19
CA LEU A 528 -26.50 -9.26 -23.63
C LEU A 528 -25.75 -10.56 -23.31
N GLU A 529 -24.41 -10.57 -23.38
CA GLU A 529 -23.57 -11.72 -23.04
C GLU A 529 -23.55 -12.02 -21.53
N VAL A 530 -23.58 -10.97 -20.70
CA VAL A 530 -23.46 -11.11 -19.24
C VAL A 530 -24.80 -11.40 -18.58
N ALA A 531 -25.92 -11.08 -19.23
CA ALA A 531 -27.25 -11.28 -18.67
C ALA A 531 -27.54 -12.77 -18.43
N PRO A 532 -27.95 -13.18 -17.22
CA PRO A 532 -28.26 -14.57 -16.90
C PRO A 532 -29.59 -15.02 -17.54
N THR A 533 -29.57 -15.27 -18.85
CA THR A 533 -30.74 -15.56 -19.69
C THR A 533 -31.48 -16.86 -19.32
N GLY A 534 -30.90 -17.74 -18.49
CA GLY A 534 -31.46 -19.03 -18.13
C GLY A 534 -32.39 -19.05 -16.90
N LEU A 535 -32.47 -17.98 -16.11
CA LEU A 535 -33.17 -17.98 -14.81
C LEU A 535 -34.56 -17.33 -14.82
N LEU A 536 -34.86 -16.47 -15.81
CA LEU A 536 -36.12 -15.73 -15.89
C LEU A 536 -36.84 -16.04 -17.21
N PRO A 537 -38.18 -16.21 -17.21
CA PRO A 537 -38.95 -16.38 -18.43
C PRO A 537 -38.82 -15.12 -19.31
N ARG A 538 -38.83 -15.30 -20.65
CA ARG A 538 -38.52 -14.23 -21.63
C ARG A 538 -39.31 -12.93 -21.44
N TRP A 539 -40.53 -12.99 -20.89
CA TRP A 539 -41.36 -11.82 -20.62
C TRP A 539 -40.87 -10.99 -19.41
N ALA A 540 -40.21 -11.62 -18.43
CA ALA A 540 -39.67 -10.95 -17.25
C ALA A 540 -38.46 -10.05 -17.58
N TRP A 541 -37.71 -10.37 -18.64
CA TRP A 541 -36.66 -9.51 -19.17
C TRP A 541 -37.22 -8.22 -19.78
N ILE A 542 -38.38 -8.30 -20.45
CA ILE A 542 -39.05 -7.15 -21.06
C ILE A 542 -39.60 -6.23 -19.96
N THR A 543 -40.23 -6.78 -18.93
CA THR A 543 -40.73 -5.99 -17.80
C THR A 543 -39.60 -5.33 -17.01
N LEU A 544 -38.48 -6.03 -16.81
CA LEU A 544 -37.28 -5.49 -16.16
C LEU A 544 -36.63 -4.37 -16.98
N ALA A 545 -36.55 -4.53 -18.31
CA ALA A 545 -36.02 -3.50 -19.21
C ALA A 545 -36.89 -2.23 -19.22
N VAL A 546 -38.22 -2.40 -19.26
CA VAL A 546 -39.17 -1.28 -19.18
C VAL A 546 -39.08 -0.58 -17.82
N ALA A 547 -38.99 -1.33 -16.72
CA ALA A 547 -38.81 -0.80 -15.38
C ALA A 547 -37.47 -0.05 -15.22
N MET A 548 -36.38 -0.55 -15.79
CA MET A 548 -35.09 0.13 -15.82
C MET A 548 -35.13 1.44 -16.62
N LEU A 549 -35.80 1.45 -17.79
CA LEU A 549 -35.95 2.67 -18.60
C LEU A 549 -36.76 3.74 -17.87
N LEU A 550 -37.86 3.34 -17.21
CA LEU A 550 -38.67 4.22 -16.38
C LEU A 550 -37.89 4.76 -15.18
N ALA A 551 -37.14 3.89 -14.48
CA ALA A 551 -36.30 4.29 -13.35
C ALA A 551 -35.15 5.22 -13.80
N ALA A 552 -34.52 4.97 -14.95
CA ALA A 552 -33.47 5.84 -15.50
C ALA A 552 -34.03 7.23 -15.85
N PHE A 553 -35.24 7.29 -16.40
CA PHE A 553 -35.91 8.55 -16.72
C PHE A 553 -36.30 9.34 -15.46
N VAL A 554 -36.88 8.67 -14.46
CA VAL A 554 -37.34 9.29 -13.21
C VAL A 554 -36.17 9.72 -12.30
N PHE A 555 -35.12 8.90 -12.20
CA PHE A 555 -34.00 9.17 -11.31
C PHE A 555 -32.79 9.80 -12.01
N ALA A 556 -32.87 10.19 -13.29
CA ALA A 556 -31.75 10.74 -14.05
C ALA A 556 -30.94 11.80 -13.28
N ARG A 557 -31.61 12.71 -12.56
CA ARG A 557 -30.95 13.75 -11.74
C ARG A 557 -30.38 13.25 -10.42
N ARG A 558 -31.04 12.28 -9.78
CA ARG A 558 -30.62 11.70 -8.48
C ARG A 558 -29.49 10.68 -8.67
N LEU A 559 -29.54 9.85 -9.71
CA LEU A 559 -28.49 8.92 -10.13
C LEU A 559 -27.14 9.62 -10.30
N VAL A 560 -27.15 10.83 -10.88
CA VAL A 560 -25.95 11.66 -11.04
C VAL A 560 -25.34 12.05 -9.68
N PHE A 561 -26.16 12.37 -8.68
CA PHE A 561 -25.72 12.70 -7.32
C PHE A 561 -25.15 11.48 -6.57
N TRP A 562 -25.81 10.32 -6.67
CA TRP A 562 -25.34 9.10 -6.02
C TRP A 562 -24.02 8.62 -6.63
N HIS A 563 -23.90 8.71 -7.96
CA HIS A 563 -22.66 8.38 -8.65
C HIS A 563 -21.54 9.39 -8.36
N SER A 564 -21.84 10.69 -8.22
CA SER A 564 -20.83 11.67 -7.79
C SER A 564 -20.33 11.40 -6.37
N GLN A 565 -21.20 11.07 -5.42
CA GLN A 565 -20.78 10.67 -4.07
C GLN A 565 -19.95 9.38 -4.06
N TRP A 566 -20.36 8.38 -4.85
CA TRP A 566 -19.63 7.11 -4.94
C TRP A 566 -18.24 7.32 -5.54
N GLN A 567 -18.16 8.13 -6.59
CA GLN A 567 -16.90 8.54 -7.21
C GLN A 567 -16.02 9.33 -6.24
N GLU A 568 -16.58 10.26 -5.48
CA GLU A 568 -15.86 11.05 -4.48
C GLU A 568 -15.32 10.18 -3.34
N SER A 569 -16.04 9.15 -2.90
CA SER A 569 -15.56 8.20 -1.89
C SER A 569 -14.40 7.31 -2.38
N LEU A 570 -14.46 6.86 -3.65
CA LEU A 570 -13.36 6.07 -4.24
C LEU A 570 -12.15 6.95 -4.55
N GLU A 571 -12.38 8.17 -5.06
CA GLU A 571 -11.29 9.11 -5.33
C GLU A 571 -10.65 9.61 -4.03
N GLY A 572 -11.42 9.87 -2.97
CA GLY A 572 -10.90 10.26 -1.65
C GLY A 572 -9.99 9.20 -1.04
N VAL A 573 -10.44 7.94 -0.99
CA VAL A 573 -9.63 6.82 -0.46
C VAL A 573 -8.38 6.53 -1.32
N LEU A 574 -8.43 6.81 -2.63
CA LEU A 574 -7.32 6.58 -3.55
C LEU A 574 -6.36 7.78 -3.72
N ALA A 575 -6.73 8.98 -3.25
CA ALA A 575 -6.01 10.23 -3.50
C ALA A 575 -5.20 10.75 -2.30
N ASP A 576 -5.50 10.32 -1.07
CA ASP A 576 -4.86 10.82 0.17
C ASP A 576 -3.37 10.49 0.32
N ASP A 577 -2.80 9.84 -0.68
CA ASP A 577 -1.46 9.29 -0.65
C ASP A 577 -0.67 9.72 -1.90
N ALA A 578 -0.84 10.95 -2.37
CA ALA A 578 0.21 11.60 -3.15
C ALA A 578 1.14 12.30 -2.16
N PRO A 579 2.34 11.75 -1.83
CA PRO A 579 3.34 12.55 -1.15
C PRO A 579 3.56 13.78 -2.00
N ALA A 580 3.73 14.93 -1.35
CA ALA A 580 4.12 16.21 -1.95
C ALA A 580 5.52 16.13 -2.59
N GLN A 581 5.74 15.16 -3.48
CA GLN A 581 6.88 15.04 -4.36
C GLN A 581 6.68 16.06 -5.46
N ALA A 582 7.30 17.23 -5.28
CA ALA A 582 7.80 18.11 -6.34
C ALA A 582 7.06 17.97 -7.68
N ILE A 583 5.75 18.22 -7.67
CA ILE A 583 5.02 18.51 -8.89
C ILE A 583 5.53 19.90 -9.22
N ALA A 584 6.43 20.02 -10.20
CA ALA A 584 6.52 21.29 -10.92
C ALA A 584 5.09 21.58 -11.37
N PRO A 585 4.42 22.62 -10.82
CA PRO A 585 3.01 22.81 -11.04
C PRO A 585 2.79 22.90 -12.54
N ALA A 586 1.92 22.02 -13.06
CA ALA A 586 1.41 22.16 -14.40
C ALA A 586 0.91 23.60 -14.52
N ALA A 587 1.44 24.34 -15.51
CA ALA A 587 1.08 25.74 -15.72
C ALA A 587 -0.46 25.87 -15.66
N PRO A 588 -0.99 26.82 -14.89
CA PRO A 588 -2.42 26.93 -14.70
C PRO A 588 -3.13 27.16 -16.05
N ARG A 589 -4.36 26.65 -16.21
CA ARG A 589 -5.11 26.63 -17.50
C ARG A 589 -5.25 28.00 -18.20
N TRP A 590 -5.12 29.11 -17.47
CA TRP A 590 -5.14 30.47 -18.04
C TRP A 590 -3.82 30.88 -18.71
N TRP A 591 -2.77 30.05 -18.63
CA TRP A 591 -1.44 30.30 -19.19
C TRP A 591 -1.25 29.79 -20.62
N GLU A 592 -2.20 29.04 -21.19
CA GLU A 592 -2.13 28.52 -22.57
C GLU A 592 -2.00 29.64 -23.63
N SER A 593 -2.35 30.89 -23.30
CA SER A 593 -2.17 32.08 -24.15
C SER A 593 -0.80 32.77 -24.03
N GLY A 594 -0.01 32.45 -22.99
CA GLY A 594 1.26 33.10 -22.68
C GLY A 594 2.44 32.72 -23.60
N GLU A 595 2.36 31.57 -24.27
CA GLU A 595 3.39 31.11 -25.25
C GLU A 595 3.58 32.12 -26.40
N THR A 596 2.56 32.91 -26.73
CA THR A 596 2.65 33.93 -27.79
C THR A 596 3.47 35.17 -27.41
N TRP A 597 3.76 35.38 -26.11
CA TRP A 597 4.44 36.57 -25.58
C TRP A 597 5.84 36.30 -24.98
N ASN A 598 6.39 35.08 -25.13
CA ASN A 598 7.69 34.67 -24.56
C ASN A 598 7.81 34.93 -23.04
N LEU A 599 6.69 34.80 -22.30
CA LEU A 599 6.69 34.84 -20.84
C LEU A 599 6.77 33.40 -20.31
N GLU A 600 7.49 33.20 -19.21
CA GLU A 600 7.59 31.94 -18.47
C GLU A 600 7.05 32.11 -17.04
N LEU A 601 6.53 31.01 -16.49
CA LEU A 601 6.22 30.89 -15.06
C LEU A 601 7.28 30.06 -14.37
N ARG A 602 7.73 30.50 -13.19
CA ARG A 602 8.67 29.73 -12.36
C ARG A 602 8.30 29.84 -10.90
N GLU A 603 8.21 28.69 -10.24
CA GLU A 603 8.04 28.61 -8.80
C GLU A 603 9.40 28.78 -8.11
N CYS A 604 9.45 29.67 -7.12
CA CYS A 604 10.62 29.91 -6.29
C CYS A 604 10.20 29.82 -4.82
N THR A 605 10.73 28.82 -4.10
CA THR A 605 10.53 28.71 -2.64
C THR A 605 11.59 29.53 -1.92
N LEU A 606 11.18 30.41 -1.01
CA LEU A 606 12.09 31.19 -0.18
C LEU A 606 12.77 30.30 0.87
N PRO A 607 14.11 30.19 0.85
CA PRO A 607 14.85 29.47 1.89
C PRO A 607 14.64 30.06 3.29
N GLU A 608 14.79 29.22 4.31
CA GLU A 608 14.65 29.60 5.73
C GLU A 608 15.56 30.79 6.14
N GLN A 609 16.71 30.94 5.49
CA GLN A 609 17.72 31.97 5.77
C GLN A 609 17.83 33.04 4.68
N SER A 610 16.82 33.21 3.84
CA SER A 610 16.89 34.16 2.73
C SER A 610 16.96 35.63 3.18
N SER A 611 17.84 36.41 2.55
CA SER A 611 17.95 37.86 2.74
C SER A 611 16.69 38.65 2.34
N SER A 612 15.80 37.99 1.59
CA SER A 612 14.53 38.51 1.11
C SER A 612 13.35 38.23 2.04
N ALA A 613 13.52 37.37 3.06
CA ALA A 613 12.51 37.14 4.08
C ALA A 613 12.31 38.37 4.97
N GLY A 614 11.06 38.66 5.34
CA GLY A 614 10.63 39.79 6.16
C GLY A 614 10.45 41.11 5.40
N ARG A 615 10.90 41.20 4.14
CA ARG A 615 10.76 42.40 3.28
C ARG A 615 9.43 42.40 2.54
N SER A 616 8.90 43.60 2.28
CA SER A 616 7.69 43.77 1.46
C SER A 616 7.97 43.60 -0.03
N VAL A 617 6.94 43.24 -0.81
CA VAL A 617 7.02 43.17 -2.28
C VAL A 617 7.50 44.50 -2.88
N ARG A 618 7.09 45.64 -2.30
CA ARG A 618 7.55 46.99 -2.66
C ARG A 618 9.05 47.19 -2.41
N GLU A 619 9.56 46.78 -1.24
CA GLU A 619 10.98 46.89 -0.88
C GLU A 619 11.87 46.01 -1.77
N LEU A 620 11.38 44.84 -2.17
CA LEU A 620 12.11 43.93 -3.04
C LEU A 620 12.19 44.44 -4.49
N ALA A 621 11.24 45.30 -4.89
CA ALA A 621 11.18 45.94 -6.20
C ALA A 621 11.41 44.98 -7.37
N VAL A 622 10.89 43.75 -7.26
CA VAL A 622 11.22 42.60 -8.14
C VAL A 622 11.01 42.93 -9.63
N ARG A 623 9.91 43.64 -9.93
CA ARG A 623 9.56 44.08 -11.29
C ARG A 623 10.57 45.06 -11.88
N THR A 624 11.00 46.04 -11.10
CA THR A 624 11.93 47.09 -11.56
C THR A 624 13.36 46.58 -11.61
N ARG A 625 13.74 45.69 -10.67
CA ARG A 625 15.11 45.21 -10.50
C ARG A 625 15.46 44.04 -11.42
N PHE A 626 14.54 43.12 -11.63
CA PHE A 626 14.79 41.89 -12.40
C PHE A 626 13.94 41.77 -13.66
N GLY A 627 12.92 42.62 -13.85
CA GLY A 627 12.03 42.54 -15.01
C GLY A 627 11.00 41.41 -14.94
N CYS A 628 10.75 40.85 -13.75
CA CYS A 628 9.72 39.83 -13.52
C CYS A 628 8.73 40.25 -12.41
N ALA A 629 7.52 39.70 -12.42
CA ALA A 629 6.49 39.99 -11.42
C ALA A 629 6.19 38.77 -10.55
N ILE A 630 5.81 39.00 -9.29
CA ILE A 630 5.24 37.96 -8.43
C ILE A 630 3.74 37.91 -8.74
N ALA A 631 3.26 36.80 -9.32
CA ALA A 631 1.84 36.59 -9.59
C ALA A 631 1.10 36.08 -8.36
N GLU A 632 1.69 35.13 -7.63
CA GLU A 632 1.05 34.45 -6.50
C GLU A 632 2.07 34.17 -5.40
N ILE A 633 1.60 34.22 -4.15
CA ILE A 633 2.34 33.74 -2.98
C ILE A 633 1.52 32.62 -2.35
N ASN A 634 2.07 31.42 -2.26
CA ASN A 634 1.48 30.31 -1.52
C ASN A 634 2.19 30.16 -0.17
N ARG A 635 1.45 30.48 0.89
CA ARG A 635 1.91 30.42 2.28
C ARG A 635 1.20 29.27 2.99
N GLY A 636 1.88 28.12 3.10
CA GLY A 636 1.34 26.96 3.82
C GLY A 636 -0.01 26.46 3.29
N GLY A 637 -0.31 26.65 2.00
CA GLY A 637 -1.58 26.29 1.37
C GLY A 637 -2.54 27.47 1.13
N PHE A 638 -2.28 28.64 1.72
CA PHE A 638 -3.06 29.86 1.46
C PHE A 638 -2.47 30.64 0.29
N ILE A 639 -3.28 30.86 -0.76
CA ILE A 639 -2.86 31.55 -1.99
C ILE A 639 -3.23 33.04 -1.88
N ILE A 640 -2.24 33.91 -2.04
CA ILE A 640 -2.38 35.36 -2.10
C ILE A 640 -2.10 35.80 -3.54
N ALA A 641 -3.14 36.19 -4.28
CA ALA A 641 -3.06 36.53 -5.70
C ALA A 641 -4.08 37.63 -6.09
N PRO A 642 -3.68 38.75 -6.72
CA PRO A 642 -2.31 39.27 -6.79
C PRO A 642 -1.87 39.84 -5.42
N PRO A 643 -0.58 39.69 -5.03
CA PRO A 643 -0.10 40.22 -3.76
C PRO A 643 -0.09 41.75 -3.74
N SER A 644 -0.48 42.34 -2.60
CA SER A 644 -0.39 43.78 -2.35
C SER A 644 1.08 44.23 -2.32
N PRO A 645 1.42 45.47 -2.74
CA PRO A 645 2.79 45.98 -2.63
C PRO A 645 3.34 45.96 -1.20
N ASP A 646 2.48 46.05 -0.18
CA ASP A 646 2.85 46.03 1.24
C ASP A 646 2.93 44.59 1.82
N GLU A 647 2.61 43.57 1.03
CA GLU A 647 2.67 42.16 1.45
C GLU A 647 4.13 41.76 1.72
N ARG A 648 4.39 41.16 2.88
CA ARG A 648 5.73 40.70 3.26
C ARG A 648 5.93 39.24 2.90
N LEU A 649 7.14 38.91 2.47
CA LEU A 649 7.52 37.53 2.18
C LEU A 649 8.09 36.87 3.42
N TYR A 650 7.68 35.63 3.72
CA TYR A 650 8.18 34.85 4.85
C TYR A 650 9.02 33.66 4.38
N PRO A 651 9.91 33.12 5.24
CA PRO A 651 10.62 31.90 4.91
C PRO A 651 9.65 30.75 4.67
N GLY A 652 9.90 29.95 3.62
CA GLY A 652 9.00 28.88 3.19
C GLY A 652 7.84 29.32 2.28
N ASP A 653 7.63 30.63 2.07
CA ASP A 653 6.67 31.10 1.05
C ASP A 653 7.09 30.59 -0.33
N ARG A 654 6.12 30.07 -1.10
CA ARG A 654 6.33 29.67 -2.50
C ARG A 654 5.81 30.76 -3.41
N LEU A 655 6.72 31.39 -4.14
CA LEU A 655 6.43 32.51 -5.03
C LEU A 655 6.26 32.00 -6.46
N LEU A 656 5.19 32.40 -7.14
CA LEU A 656 5.03 32.20 -8.57
C LEU A 656 5.52 33.45 -9.31
N LEU A 657 6.66 33.35 -9.99
CA LEU A 657 7.27 34.43 -10.75
C LEU A 657 6.88 34.36 -12.22
N VAL A 658 6.65 35.52 -12.85
CA VAL A 658 6.27 35.68 -14.26
C VAL A 658 7.24 36.62 -14.96
N GLY A 659 7.85 36.18 -16.07
CA GLY A 659 8.78 37.02 -16.84
C GLY A 659 9.55 36.23 -17.90
N ALA A 660 10.51 36.88 -18.57
CA ALA A 660 11.41 36.19 -19.50
C ALA A 660 12.39 35.25 -18.75
N SER A 661 12.84 34.17 -19.39
CA SER A 661 13.68 33.14 -18.75
C SER A 661 14.96 33.69 -18.10
N SER A 662 15.58 34.71 -18.71
CA SER A 662 16.78 35.39 -18.18
C SER A 662 16.49 36.21 -16.92
N ALA A 663 15.36 36.92 -16.88
CA ALA A 663 14.88 37.68 -15.74
C ALA A 663 14.54 36.78 -14.54
N LEU A 664 13.89 35.64 -14.81
CA LEU A 664 13.49 34.68 -13.78
C LEU A 664 14.69 34.03 -13.08
N ASN A 665 15.74 33.68 -13.83
CA ASN A 665 16.94 33.10 -13.25
C ASN A 665 17.65 34.09 -12.31
N GLN A 666 17.76 35.36 -12.69
CA GLN A 666 18.37 36.40 -11.84
C GLN A 666 17.55 36.65 -10.57
N ALA A 667 16.23 36.71 -10.70
CA ALA A 667 15.34 36.88 -9.56
C ALA A 667 15.41 35.69 -8.59
N GLN A 668 15.45 34.45 -9.10
CA GLN A 668 15.53 33.26 -8.28
C GLN A 668 16.82 33.24 -7.45
N THR A 669 17.99 33.49 -8.07
CA THR A 669 19.26 33.53 -7.35
C THR A 669 19.24 34.57 -6.23
N ALA A 670 18.78 35.80 -6.53
CA ALA A 670 18.74 36.89 -5.55
C ALA A 670 17.73 36.66 -4.41
N LEU A 671 16.58 36.05 -4.69
CA LEU A 671 15.58 35.71 -3.67
C LEU A 671 16.02 34.53 -2.80
N SER A 672 16.86 33.64 -3.34
CA SER A 672 17.41 32.48 -2.64
C SER A 672 18.71 32.73 -1.87
N ASP A 673 19.32 33.92 -1.99
CA ASP A 673 20.58 34.23 -1.33
C ASP A 673 20.44 34.21 0.20
N ALA A 674 21.15 33.27 0.83
CA ALA A 674 21.12 33.05 2.27
C ALA A 674 22.04 34.03 3.01
N VAL A 675 21.54 34.65 4.08
CA VAL A 675 22.36 35.41 5.02
C VAL A 675 23.06 34.43 5.95
N GLN A 676 24.39 34.47 6.03
CA GLN A 676 25.14 33.74 7.05
C GLN A 676 24.71 34.24 8.44
N ALA A 677 23.92 33.45 9.15
CA ALA A 677 23.53 33.75 10.53
C ALA A 677 24.76 33.66 11.45
N ARG A 678 24.97 34.67 12.31
CA ARG A 678 25.79 34.51 13.51
C ARG A 678 25.12 33.43 14.36
N GLN A 679 25.86 32.36 14.69
CA GLN A 679 25.41 31.34 15.63
C GLN A 679 25.41 31.93 17.04
N ASP A 680 24.37 32.68 17.41
CA ASP A 680 24.09 32.97 18.80
C ASP A 680 23.39 31.73 19.38
N GLN A 681 24.18 30.83 19.98
CA GLN A 681 23.64 29.67 20.69
C GLN A 681 22.76 30.15 21.86
N PHE A 682 21.61 29.50 22.07
CA PHE A 682 20.69 29.70 23.21
C PHE A 682 21.32 29.40 24.60
N SER A 683 22.65 29.32 24.71
CA SER A 683 23.38 28.67 25.80
C SER A 683 23.73 29.54 27.01
N GLU A 684 23.32 30.81 27.07
CA GLU A 684 23.79 31.71 28.14
C GLU A 684 22.80 31.93 29.30
N ALA A 685 21.52 31.58 29.19
CA ALA A 685 20.59 31.76 30.30
C ALA A 685 20.89 30.80 31.48
N ARG A 686 21.11 31.34 32.68
CA ARG A 686 21.38 30.58 33.91
C ARG A 686 20.34 30.87 34.98
N LEU A 687 20.09 29.86 35.82
CA LEU A 687 19.31 30.00 37.05
C LEU A 687 20.25 30.30 38.21
N GLU A 688 20.03 31.41 38.90
CA GLU A 688 20.81 31.80 40.08
C GLU A 688 19.87 32.15 41.24
N VAL A 689 20.18 31.64 42.44
CA VAL A 689 19.44 31.97 43.65
C VAL A 689 20.16 33.11 44.35
N ILE A 690 19.47 34.23 44.54
CA ILE A 690 19.98 35.38 45.30
C ILE A 690 19.07 35.67 46.49
N ARG A 691 19.61 36.26 47.55
CA ARG A 691 18.76 36.84 48.61
C ARG A 691 18.13 38.13 48.09
N THR A 692 16.87 38.39 48.47
CA THR A 692 16.16 39.61 48.10
C THR A 692 17.00 40.85 48.46
N PRO A 693 17.35 41.70 47.47
CA PRO A 693 18.05 42.95 47.73
C PRO A 693 17.21 43.89 48.60
N THR A 694 17.84 44.65 49.50
CA THR A 694 17.14 45.56 50.42
C THR A 694 16.29 46.61 49.71
N ALA A 695 16.70 47.03 48.51
CA ALA A 695 15.97 47.99 47.68
C ALA A 695 14.61 47.45 47.14
N LEU A 696 14.40 46.14 47.16
CA LEU A 696 13.22 45.47 46.59
C LEU A 696 12.25 44.94 47.66
N ILE A 697 12.57 45.14 48.95
CA ILE A 697 11.71 44.73 50.07
C ILE A 697 10.39 45.53 50.04
N ASP A 698 9.28 44.86 50.33
CA ASP A 698 7.90 45.36 50.32
C ASP A 698 7.33 45.80 48.95
N GLN A 699 8.11 45.69 47.88
CA GLN A 699 7.63 45.88 46.51
C GLN A 699 6.95 44.60 45.99
N SER A 700 5.88 44.77 45.20
CA SER A 700 5.26 43.66 44.49
C SER A 700 6.04 43.29 43.23
N LEU A 701 5.98 42.03 42.79
CA LEU A 701 6.66 41.60 41.57
C LEU A 701 6.22 42.40 40.32
N ALA A 702 4.97 42.86 40.28
CA ALA A 702 4.48 43.78 39.24
C ALA A 702 5.19 45.13 39.28
N GLU A 703 5.35 45.73 40.46
CA GLU A 703 6.06 47.00 40.63
C GLU A 703 7.54 46.89 40.23
N ILE A 704 8.17 45.74 40.47
CA ILE A 704 9.57 45.48 40.08
C ILE A 704 9.70 45.38 38.55
N GLY A 705 8.75 44.69 37.90
CA GLY A 705 8.71 44.56 36.44
C GLY A 705 8.51 45.89 35.73
N GLU A 706 7.65 46.76 36.26
CA GLU A 706 7.36 48.08 35.69
C GLU A 706 8.47 49.11 35.96
N ASN A 707 9.04 49.13 37.17
CA ASN A 707 9.99 50.18 37.55
C ASN A 707 11.41 49.94 37.04
N TYR A 708 11.82 48.70 36.79
CA TYR A 708 13.24 48.38 36.56
C TYR A 708 13.57 47.83 35.18
N ALA A 709 12.58 47.66 34.27
CA ALA A 709 12.78 47.15 32.90
C ALA A 709 13.82 46.01 32.82
N THR A 710 13.77 45.09 33.80
CA THR A 710 14.82 44.10 33.95
C THR A 710 14.56 42.96 32.98
N HIS A 711 15.54 42.66 32.12
CA HIS A 711 15.53 41.45 31.28
C HIS A 711 15.80 40.17 32.10
N VAL A 712 15.35 40.15 33.36
CA VAL A 712 15.54 39.07 34.33
C VAL A 712 14.18 38.54 34.73
N ILE A 713 14.01 37.22 34.66
CA ILE A 713 12.76 36.56 35.02
C ILE A 713 12.91 35.99 36.43
N ILE A 714 12.01 36.38 37.34
CA ILE A 714 11.91 35.75 38.67
C ILE A 714 11.06 34.48 38.51
N VAL A 715 11.70 33.32 38.58
CA VAL A 715 11.08 32.01 38.33
C VAL A 715 10.50 31.40 39.62
N GLY A 716 11.02 31.79 40.78
CA GLY A 716 10.57 31.27 42.06
C GLY A 716 11.04 32.10 43.24
N LEU A 717 10.39 31.87 44.39
CA LEU A 717 10.66 32.51 45.67
C LEU A 717 10.70 31.44 46.76
N GLU A 718 11.72 31.45 47.60
CA GLU A 718 11.81 30.57 48.78
C GLU A 718 11.70 31.43 50.04
N ARG A 719 10.71 31.10 50.89
CA ARG A 719 10.40 31.81 52.14
C ARG A 719 10.17 30.79 53.25
N ASP A 720 10.83 30.97 54.40
CA ASP A 720 10.70 30.10 55.57
C ASP A 720 10.89 28.59 55.25
N GLY A 721 11.74 28.28 54.27
CA GLY A 721 12.00 26.91 53.80
C GLY A 721 10.96 26.32 52.84
N GLN A 722 9.92 27.09 52.45
CA GLN A 722 8.96 26.70 51.42
C GLN A 722 9.27 27.36 50.07
N ARG A 723 9.32 26.56 49.01
CA ARG A 723 9.60 27.01 47.63
C ARG A 723 8.30 27.25 46.87
N HIS A 724 8.07 28.51 46.52
CA HIS A 724 6.95 28.98 45.73
C HIS A 724 7.43 29.19 44.29
N LEU A 725 7.04 28.32 43.39
CA LEU A 725 7.36 28.44 41.96
C LEU A 725 6.34 29.36 41.28
N ASN A 726 6.82 30.24 40.41
CA ASN A 726 6.01 31.22 39.66
C ASN A 726 5.12 32.10 40.57
N PRO A 727 5.71 32.90 41.48
CA PRO A 727 4.98 33.78 42.38
C PRO A 727 4.10 34.78 41.61
N GLY A 728 2.93 35.10 42.16
CA GLY A 728 1.96 35.96 41.51
C GLY A 728 2.42 37.42 41.43
N PRO A 729 1.88 38.23 40.49
CA PRO A 729 2.29 39.63 40.31
C PRO A 729 2.05 40.52 41.54
N THR A 730 1.13 40.13 42.43
CA THR A 730 0.79 40.85 43.68
C THR A 730 1.66 40.41 44.87
N GLU A 731 2.52 39.41 44.71
CA GLU A 731 3.35 38.89 45.78
C GLU A 731 4.46 39.88 46.13
N ARG A 732 4.57 40.24 47.41
CA ARG A 732 5.55 41.19 47.93
C ARG A 732 6.76 40.48 48.49
N LEU A 733 7.94 41.02 48.19
CA LEU A 733 9.22 40.46 48.63
C LEU A 733 9.55 40.87 50.08
N ARG A 734 10.07 39.93 50.88
CA ARG A 734 10.51 40.13 52.27
C ARG A 734 12.03 40.02 52.37
N ALA A 735 12.59 40.56 53.46
CA ALA A 735 14.04 40.59 53.73
C ALA A 735 14.71 39.20 53.75
N ASP A 736 13.98 38.16 54.12
CA ASP A 736 14.47 36.78 54.22
C ASP A 736 14.11 35.90 53.03
N ASP A 737 13.50 36.46 51.99
CA ASP A 737 13.16 35.70 50.78
C ASP A 737 14.39 35.46 49.91
N HIS A 738 14.47 34.27 49.32
CA HIS A 738 15.45 33.92 48.31
C HIS A 738 14.78 33.83 46.94
N LEU A 739 15.27 34.61 45.97
CA LEU A 739 14.73 34.70 44.62
C LEU A 739 15.51 33.80 43.67
N LEU A 740 14.79 32.99 42.90
CA LEU A 740 15.34 32.22 41.79
C LEU A 740 15.21 33.04 40.50
N LEU A 741 16.32 33.50 39.95
CA LEU A 741 16.38 34.36 38.76
C LEU A 741 16.85 33.59 37.53
N LEU A 742 16.25 33.86 36.37
CA LEU A 742 16.65 33.35 35.06
C LEU A 742 17.02 34.52 34.13
N ALA A 743 18.30 34.62 33.77
CA ALA A 743 18.79 35.56 32.76
C ALA A 743 20.20 35.18 32.28
N SER A 744 20.76 35.92 31.32
CA SER A 744 22.18 35.78 30.95
C SER A 744 23.12 36.25 32.10
N PRO A 745 24.40 35.82 32.14
CA PRO A 745 25.29 36.15 33.26
C PRO A 745 25.57 37.66 33.37
N ASP A 746 25.54 38.38 32.25
CA ASP A 746 25.70 39.84 32.23
C ASP A 746 24.47 40.55 32.79
N GLN A 747 23.27 40.06 32.47
CA GLN A 747 22.01 40.58 33.00
C GLN A 747 21.87 40.30 34.50
N LEU A 748 22.26 39.11 34.98
CA LEU A 748 22.26 38.78 36.41
C LEU A 748 23.22 39.69 37.20
N ARG A 749 24.44 39.92 36.68
CA ARG A 749 25.40 40.86 37.29
C ARG A 749 24.86 42.28 37.33
N HIS A 750 24.24 42.74 36.25
CA HIS A 750 23.64 44.07 36.21
C HIS A 750 22.48 44.21 37.21
N PHE A 751 21.62 43.19 37.31
CA PHE A 751 20.52 43.15 38.27
C PHE A 751 21.01 43.18 39.71
N GLN A 752 22.03 42.39 40.06
CA GLN A 752 22.64 42.40 41.38
C GLN A 752 23.29 43.76 41.68
N HIS A 753 24.06 44.34 40.74
CA HIS A 753 24.67 45.65 40.93
C HIS A 753 23.63 46.76 41.13
N ALA A 754 22.60 46.83 40.29
CA ALA A 754 21.56 47.86 40.36
C ALA A 754 20.82 47.87 41.71
N HIS A 755 20.68 46.72 42.36
CA HIS A 755 19.90 46.59 43.60
C HIS A 755 20.74 46.36 44.85
N SER A 756 22.07 46.26 44.72
CA SER A 756 23.04 46.15 45.82
C SER A 756 23.45 47.49 46.46
N ALA A 757 22.99 48.63 45.93
CA ALA A 757 23.40 49.95 46.40
C ALA A 757 22.76 50.32 47.75
N VAL A 758 23.56 50.20 48.81
CA VAL A 758 23.32 50.83 50.12
C VAL A 758 23.20 52.35 49.92
N ARG A 759 22.00 52.93 50.10
CA ARG A 759 21.87 54.38 50.29
C ARG A 759 22.59 54.74 51.61
N PRO A 760 23.59 55.64 51.63
CA PRO A 760 24.11 56.15 52.89
C PRO A 760 23.03 56.99 53.59
N PRO A 761 23.01 57.04 54.93
CA PRO A 761 22.02 57.80 55.69
C PRO A 761 22.16 59.30 55.39
N GLU A 762 21.04 59.97 55.07
CA GLU A 762 20.95 61.43 55.14
C GLU A 762 20.97 61.83 56.62
N ASN A 763 21.91 62.70 56.99
CA ASN A 763 21.95 63.39 58.28
C ASN A 763 20.84 64.44 58.38
#